data_AF-A0A946P376-F1
#
_entry.id   AF-A0A946P376-F1
#
_cell.length_a   1.000
_cell.length_b   1.000
_cell.length_c   1.000
_cell.angle_alpha   90.00
_cell.angle_beta   90.00
_cell.angle_gamma   90.00
#
_symmetry.space_group_name_H-M   'P 1'
#
loop_
_entity.id
_entity.type
_entity.pdbx_description
1 polymer ?
#
loop_
_entity_poly.entity_id
_entity_poly.type
_entity_poly.pdbx_seq_one_letter_code
_entity_poly.pdbx_strand_id
1 'polypeptide(L)'
;MQLNAQQLKAKEHPSGPLLILAGAGTGKTTTIVQRMAFLISELNVEPSSILALTFSVKAADHLKEKLVEKIGADGENIHASTFHSFAQSVIDEFKSELKLLYRPNLMNDSEINFLIREHFNELDYIHSALFRRNPIDAIKTLKTIFDQFREELFTDEKLSQLFTQCKETINRDGADEKEREHYLQLMDAIQIYPLYQQWKKDENRIDYGDMISNLWRLILNSDNVKAQLQQRYTHIIVDEFQDNNHALSQVINVIAQPQNNITVVGDDDQCIYSFRGANIQNVSGFKSRYYGSPEYAEIPLMENYRSTKPILKLANEIIQFNPDRVKKGELHSQKESSFIPKLYEGSKDQQTAQLKVEIESYIASGVPLNQIAILSRTHKNCKLASEFLSKNRIKNQYYSERLFDNKLIKDVICGFQILGKTSYWGQSIYRLIKNKFGGELAFEFTEKLKYNKSRSLSELVENYNFNNETFHLWFNEIISISEILPENDILKITERIVKWSGVYKDNIHVENHQSEINIQILNQLLTHITNYGQSYPNSDFNQFVRYINISWEVNDIAVEPTWADDVINGVQIMTVHQSKGKEFSHVIIPFLVSAGFPLNYQNKALIQFLPANWRNWEVGDRSMKDLHIEEERRIFYVAITRAENSLVLMTTEKRQSNFIKNISSEFLEREKIMIESTEVEKLDTLISMFENKLLDAITFEKWNDAYHLVHSIQCIKDVKNGVTPEWNDNPYKVEIEENIYANEEVVNIPTELALSATKISTYDKCPLQYRFKEIDKIPLLVKKPYFQLGSVIHKVLEIFHEKKMSTQNELLSLLDQYWTTEGFEYKQEEQQFKKDAVVMLENYFAYFQANPVHPQFVEEAFSFKLKNCTINGKCDRIDVTEDGHVEIYDYKTSKKQIASKDLKKDIQLAVYALFLLHDGIELIDGKKQKMIAEKLALLSLRHEEIETSVKFELDELVEKKDVIEAIADKIRSKDFDAKIGHHCDYCEFKDLICPEFN
;
A
#
# COMPACT_ATOMS: atom_id res chain seq x y z
N MET A 1 -23.10 17.87 32.74
CA MET A 1 -23.49 16.46 32.94
C MET A 1 -23.37 16.12 34.41
N GLN A 2 -24.39 15.52 35.01
CA GLN A 2 -24.30 14.99 36.38
C GLN A 2 -23.54 13.67 36.33
N LEU A 3 -22.50 13.52 37.16
CA LEU A 3 -21.72 12.27 37.21
C LEU A 3 -22.55 11.16 37.86
N ASN A 4 -22.47 9.95 37.33
CA ASN A 4 -23.06 8.78 37.98
C ASN A 4 -22.19 8.32 39.17
N ALA A 5 -22.67 7.34 39.94
CA ALA A 5 -21.98 6.87 41.13
C ALA A 5 -20.56 6.31 40.87
N GLN A 6 -20.34 5.63 39.75
CA GLN A 6 -19.01 5.08 39.42
C GLN A 6 -18.05 6.19 38.95
N GLN A 7 -18.53 7.14 38.15
CA GLN A 7 -17.76 8.32 37.74
C GLN A 7 -17.39 9.19 38.95
N LEU A 8 -18.31 9.35 39.91
CA LEU A 8 -18.06 10.06 41.16
C LEU A 8 -17.00 9.33 41.98
N LYS A 9 -17.09 8.00 42.10
CA LYS A 9 -16.08 7.17 42.77
C LYS A 9 -14.70 7.31 42.11
N ALA A 10 -14.63 7.37 40.79
CA ALA A 10 -13.37 7.58 40.06
C ALA A 10 -12.80 9.01 40.25
N LYS A 11 -13.67 10.01 40.25
CA LYS A 11 -13.31 11.41 40.55
C LYS A 11 -12.71 11.52 41.95
N GLU A 12 -13.42 11.00 42.95
CA GLU A 12 -13.11 11.18 44.38
C GLU A 12 -12.07 10.19 44.93
N HIS A 13 -11.60 9.26 44.10
CA HIS A 13 -10.57 8.31 44.51
C HIS A 13 -9.31 9.04 45.01
N PRO A 14 -8.75 8.65 46.17
CA PRO A 14 -7.57 9.29 46.75
C PRO A 14 -6.31 9.14 45.87
N SER A 15 -5.20 9.72 46.31
CA SER A 15 -3.89 9.51 45.70
C SER A 15 -3.48 8.03 45.84
N GLY A 16 -3.36 7.35 44.71
CA GLY A 16 -3.04 5.93 44.60
C GLY A 16 -3.32 5.40 43.19
N PRO A 17 -3.00 4.13 42.90
CA PRO A 17 -3.19 3.57 41.56
C PRO A 17 -4.67 3.31 41.26
N LEU A 18 -5.17 3.90 40.17
CA LEU A 18 -6.57 3.81 39.75
C LEU A 18 -6.67 3.29 38.31
N LEU A 19 -7.40 2.20 38.12
CA LEU A 19 -7.77 1.67 36.81
C LEU A 19 -9.25 1.99 36.53
N ILE A 20 -9.51 2.82 35.53
CA ILE A 20 -10.86 3.13 35.05
C ILE A 20 -11.12 2.30 33.78
N LEU A 21 -11.97 1.28 33.90
CA LEU A 21 -12.36 0.41 32.79
C LEU A 21 -13.56 1.02 32.07
N ALA A 22 -13.33 1.67 30.94
CA ALA A 22 -14.34 2.53 30.35
C ALA A 22 -14.56 2.24 28.85
N GLY A 23 -15.72 1.66 28.56
CA GLY A 23 -16.13 1.34 27.19
C GLY A 23 -16.39 2.55 26.32
N ALA A 24 -16.76 2.32 25.06
CA ALA A 24 -17.12 3.38 24.14
C ALA A 24 -18.34 4.16 24.68
N GLY A 25 -18.31 5.50 24.61
CA GLY A 25 -19.46 6.35 24.96
C GLY A 25 -19.79 6.46 26.45
N THR A 26 -18.91 6.07 27.37
CA THR A 26 -19.17 6.04 28.83
C THR A 26 -18.77 7.32 29.58
N GLY A 27 -18.33 8.36 28.85
CA GLY A 27 -17.89 9.63 29.45
C GLY A 27 -16.46 9.60 30.00
N LYS A 28 -15.55 8.85 29.36
CA LYS A 28 -14.10 8.77 29.67
C LYS A 28 -13.46 10.13 29.93
N THR A 29 -13.45 10.98 28.90
CA THR A 29 -12.81 12.30 28.95
C THR A 29 -13.42 13.18 30.06
N THR A 30 -14.75 13.15 30.22
CA THR A 30 -15.43 13.90 31.29
C THR A 30 -14.98 13.43 32.67
N THR A 31 -14.83 12.12 32.87
CA THR A 31 -14.38 11.54 34.14
C THR A 31 -12.94 11.94 34.45
N ILE A 32 -12.05 11.87 33.45
CA ILE A 32 -10.64 12.27 33.57
C ILE A 32 -10.50 13.75 33.94
N VAL A 33 -11.22 14.64 33.23
CA VAL A 33 -11.20 16.09 33.49
C VAL A 33 -11.72 16.41 34.90
N GLN A 34 -12.80 15.77 35.33
CA GLN A 34 -13.36 15.98 36.67
C GLN A 34 -12.43 15.45 37.77
N ARG A 35 -11.72 14.36 37.52
CA ARG A 35 -10.71 13.84 38.43
C ARG A 35 -9.55 14.83 38.59
N MET A 36 -8.97 15.35 37.50
CA MET A 36 -7.92 16.36 37.58
C MET A 36 -8.38 17.61 38.34
N ALA A 37 -9.59 18.08 38.05
CA ALA A 37 -10.18 19.20 38.78
C ALA A 37 -10.30 18.92 40.28
N PHE A 38 -10.70 17.70 40.68
CA PHE A 38 -10.80 17.28 42.08
C PHE A 38 -9.43 17.19 42.77
N LEU A 39 -8.41 16.64 42.09
CA LEU A 39 -7.04 16.58 42.60
C LEU A 39 -6.54 17.99 42.97
N ILE A 40 -6.83 18.97 42.12
CA ILE A 40 -6.41 20.36 42.32
C ILE A 40 -7.25 21.03 43.42
N SER A 41 -8.58 21.03 43.31
CA SER A 41 -9.44 21.83 44.18
C SER A 41 -9.62 21.26 45.58
N GLU A 42 -9.69 19.93 45.71
CA GLU A 42 -10.00 19.27 46.99
C GLU A 42 -8.75 18.64 47.64
N LEU A 43 -7.82 18.11 46.84
CA LEU A 43 -6.59 17.48 47.35
C LEU A 43 -5.37 18.41 47.30
N ASN A 44 -5.52 19.66 46.85
CA ASN A 44 -4.45 20.67 46.76
C ASN A 44 -3.22 20.17 46.00
N VAL A 45 -3.42 19.39 44.94
CA VAL A 45 -2.34 18.96 44.04
C VAL A 45 -1.97 20.13 43.12
N GLU A 46 -0.69 20.46 43.09
CA GLU A 46 -0.17 21.51 42.21
C GLU A 46 -0.41 21.14 40.72
N PRO A 47 -1.05 21.98 39.90
CA PRO A 47 -1.41 21.63 38.52
C PRO A 47 -0.21 21.20 37.66
N SER A 48 0.94 21.87 37.84
CA SER A 48 2.20 21.57 37.12
C SER A 48 2.81 20.22 37.49
N SER A 49 2.32 19.58 38.58
CA SER A 49 2.74 18.25 38.99
C SER A 49 1.91 17.11 38.41
N ILE A 50 0.88 17.44 37.61
CA ILE A 50 0.03 16.47 36.92
C ILE A 50 0.53 16.28 35.48
N LEU A 51 0.87 15.04 35.12
CA LEU A 51 1.19 14.63 33.76
C LEU A 51 0.00 13.90 33.13
N ALA A 52 -0.61 14.49 32.11
CA ALA A 52 -1.73 13.91 31.37
C ALA A 52 -1.28 13.49 29.96
N LEU A 53 -1.29 12.19 29.68
CA LEU A 53 -0.81 11.62 28.43
C LEU A 53 -1.93 11.02 27.60
N THR A 54 -1.92 11.34 26.31
CA THR A 54 -2.86 10.80 25.32
C THR A 54 -2.11 10.22 24.12
N PHE A 55 -2.82 9.44 23.30
CA PHE A 55 -2.21 8.80 22.12
C PHE A 55 -2.06 9.72 20.90
N SER A 56 -2.86 10.79 20.79
CA SER A 56 -2.87 11.67 19.59
C SER A 56 -2.84 13.15 19.96
N VAL A 57 -2.26 13.97 19.07
CA VAL A 57 -2.17 15.42 19.25
C VAL A 57 -3.56 16.04 19.43
N LYS A 58 -4.52 15.71 18.56
CA LYS A 58 -5.92 16.16 18.67
C LYS A 58 -6.56 15.81 20.03
N ALA A 59 -6.28 14.62 20.57
CA ALA A 59 -6.79 14.23 21.89
C ALA A 59 -6.13 15.01 23.03
N ALA A 60 -4.83 15.30 22.93
CA ALA A 60 -4.11 16.13 23.89
C ALA A 60 -4.65 17.57 23.90
N ASP A 61 -4.83 18.16 22.71
CA ASP A 61 -5.34 19.52 22.55
C ASP A 61 -6.77 19.64 23.09
N HIS A 62 -7.66 18.72 22.71
CA HIS A 62 -9.03 18.67 23.22
C HIS A 62 -9.10 18.47 24.74
N LEU A 63 -8.23 17.62 25.29
CA LEU A 63 -8.14 17.42 26.74
C LEU A 63 -7.72 18.72 27.43
N LYS A 64 -6.74 19.45 26.86
CA LYS A 64 -6.27 20.72 27.38
C LYS A 64 -7.35 21.80 27.33
N GLU A 65 -8.05 21.94 26.21
CA GLU A 65 -9.20 22.86 26.08
C GLU A 65 -10.25 22.60 27.17
N LYS A 66 -10.66 21.34 27.36
CA LYS A 66 -11.63 20.96 28.40
C LYS A 66 -11.14 21.23 29.82
N LEU A 67 -9.85 21.10 30.08
CA LEU A 67 -9.27 21.45 31.39
C LEU A 67 -9.35 22.95 31.63
N VAL A 68 -8.98 23.77 30.64
CA VAL A 68 -9.07 25.24 30.71
C VAL A 68 -10.52 25.69 30.90
N GLU A 69 -11.47 25.12 30.16
CA GLU A 69 -12.90 25.40 30.36
C GLU A 69 -13.38 25.05 31.79
N LYS A 70 -12.81 24.01 32.40
CA LYS A 70 -13.28 23.48 33.67
C LYS A 70 -12.66 24.17 34.90
N ILE A 71 -11.37 24.48 34.87
CA ILE A 71 -10.60 25.00 36.01
C ILE A 71 -9.80 26.27 35.68
N GLY A 72 -9.97 26.87 34.49
CA GLY A 72 -9.34 28.14 34.13
C GLY A 72 -7.82 28.04 33.96
N ALA A 73 -7.09 29.03 34.50
CA ALA A 73 -5.64 29.14 34.37
C ALA A 73 -4.88 27.91 34.92
N ASP A 74 -5.42 27.23 35.94
CA ASP A 74 -4.81 25.99 36.46
C ASP A 74 -4.82 24.88 35.41
N GLY A 75 -5.80 24.87 34.51
CA GLY A 75 -5.86 23.92 33.39
C GLY A 75 -4.76 24.13 32.36
N GLU A 76 -4.30 25.37 32.15
CA GLU A 76 -3.17 25.66 31.26
C GLU A 76 -1.83 25.15 31.83
N ASN A 77 -1.72 25.10 33.15
CA ASN A 77 -0.52 24.71 33.88
C ASN A 77 -0.35 23.18 34.00
N ILE A 78 -1.37 22.38 33.67
CA ILE A 78 -1.24 20.92 33.59
C ILE A 78 -0.41 20.53 32.36
N HIS A 79 0.55 19.62 32.53
CA HIS A 79 1.29 19.07 31.40
C HIS A 79 0.42 18.02 30.67
N ALA A 80 -0.42 18.49 29.74
CA ALA A 80 -1.17 17.64 28.82
C ALA A 80 -0.44 17.52 27.47
N SER A 81 -0.05 16.31 27.07
CA SER A 81 0.67 16.08 25.81
C SER A 81 0.53 14.64 25.29
N THR A 82 1.13 14.36 24.13
CA THR A 82 1.33 12.98 23.68
C THR A 82 2.58 12.38 24.30
N PHE A 83 2.71 11.06 24.32
CA PHE A 83 3.92 10.37 24.77
C PHE A 83 5.20 10.85 24.06
N HIS A 84 5.13 11.05 22.75
CA HIS A 84 6.29 11.50 21.96
C HIS A 84 6.65 12.96 22.28
N SER A 85 5.65 13.84 22.37
CA SER A 85 5.88 15.25 22.77
C SER A 85 6.49 15.36 24.16
N PHE A 86 5.99 14.55 25.12
CA PHE A 86 6.56 14.44 26.45
C PHE A 86 8.02 13.97 26.42
N ALA A 87 8.31 12.88 25.71
CA ALA A 87 9.66 12.36 25.59
C ALA A 87 10.64 13.37 24.98
N GLN A 88 10.23 14.09 23.94
CA GLN A 88 11.05 15.13 23.35
C GLN A 88 11.32 16.27 24.33
N SER A 89 10.30 16.72 25.06
CA SER A 89 10.46 17.80 26.05
C SER A 89 11.48 17.42 27.13
N VAL A 90 11.46 16.18 27.61
CA VAL A 90 12.42 15.69 28.60
C VAL A 90 13.82 15.56 27.99
N ILE A 91 13.94 15.05 26.77
CA ILE A 91 15.23 14.93 26.07
C ILE A 91 15.85 16.32 25.85
N ASP A 92 15.06 17.31 25.44
CA ASP A 92 15.53 18.67 25.18
C ASP A 92 16.04 19.34 26.47
N GLU A 93 15.38 19.09 27.62
CA GLU A 93 15.78 19.57 28.95
C GLU A 93 17.09 18.92 29.43
N PHE A 94 17.22 17.61 29.28
CA PHE A 94 18.34 16.82 29.83
C PHE A 94 19.37 16.38 28.78
N LYS A 95 19.42 17.03 27.61
CA LYS A 95 20.30 16.66 26.49
C LYS A 95 21.79 16.55 26.85
N SER A 96 22.25 17.32 27.83
CA SER A 96 23.63 17.26 28.33
C SER A 96 23.98 15.91 28.96
N GLU A 97 23.02 15.28 29.65
CA GLU A 97 23.18 13.95 30.25
C GLU A 97 23.28 12.85 29.17
N LEU A 98 22.64 13.07 28.02
CA LEU A 98 22.74 12.21 26.84
C LEU A 98 23.99 12.48 25.99
N LYS A 99 24.85 13.43 26.40
CA LYS A 99 26.02 13.88 25.62
C LYS A 99 25.66 14.34 24.20
N LEU A 100 24.44 14.86 24.02
CA LEU A 100 23.99 15.42 22.76
C LEU A 100 24.47 16.88 22.66
N LEU A 101 25.35 17.16 21.69
CA LEU A 101 25.88 18.51 21.45
C LEU A 101 24.83 19.43 20.81
N TYR A 102 23.94 18.87 19.98
CA TYR A 102 22.89 19.58 19.26
C TYR A 102 21.57 18.80 19.38
N ARG A 103 20.46 19.48 19.09
CA ARG A 103 19.17 18.80 18.94
C ARG A 103 19.23 17.94 17.67
N PRO A 104 18.95 16.62 17.75
CA PRO A 104 18.91 15.79 16.55
C PRO A 104 17.73 16.16 15.65
N ASN A 105 17.88 15.95 14.34
CA ASN A 105 16.80 16.13 13.37
C ASN A 105 15.87 14.92 13.39
N LEU A 106 14.56 15.15 13.51
CA LEU A 106 13.55 14.09 13.46
C LEU A 106 13.29 13.69 12.00
N MET A 107 13.47 12.41 11.70
CA MET A 107 13.19 11.85 10.38
C MET A 107 11.72 11.48 10.22
N ASN A 108 11.19 11.71 9.02
CA ASN A 108 9.94 11.12 8.56
C ASN A 108 10.16 9.69 8.00
N ASP A 109 9.06 8.99 7.72
CA ASP A 109 9.11 7.59 7.25
C ASP A 109 9.85 7.43 5.91
N SER A 110 9.75 8.38 4.99
CA SER A 110 10.47 8.34 3.71
C SER A 110 11.97 8.55 3.89
N GLU A 111 12.39 9.40 4.82
CA GLU A 111 13.80 9.58 5.17
C GLU A 111 14.40 8.34 5.82
N ILE A 112 13.65 7.63 6.67
CA ILE A 112 14.09 6.35 7.25
C ILE A 112 14.32 5.32 6.13
N ASN A 113 13.35 5.18 5.22
CA ASN A 113 13.47 4.28 4.07
C ASN A 113 14.67 4.66 3.20
N PHE A 114 14.86 5.96 2.93
CA PHE A 114 15.99 6.48 2.17
C PHE A 114 17.33 6.19 2.85
N LEU A 115 17.47 6.44 4.16
CA LEU A 115 18.69 6.19 4.93
C LEU A 115 19.09 4.71 4.89
N ILE A 116 18.17 3.80 5.21
CA ILE A 116 18.44 2.35 5.16
C ILE A 116 18.82 1.95 3.73
N ARG A 117 18.18 2.56 2.72
CA ARG A 117 18.43 2.24 1.32
C ARG A 117 19.79 2.73 0.85
N GLU A 118 20.25 3.93 1.19
CA GLU A 118 21.57 4.43 0.77
C GLU A 118 22.69 3.54 1.32
N HIS A 119 22.55 3.04 2.55
CA HIS A 119 23.51 2.09 3.15
C HIS A 119 23.27 0.63 2.75
N PHE A 120 22.18 0.30 2.06
CA PHE A 120 21.84 -1.09 1.75
C PHE A 120 22.95 -1.80 0.96
N ASN A 121 23.67 -1.07 0.09
CA ASN A 121 24.78 -1.61 -0.70
C ASN A 121 26.01 -2.02 0.15
N GLU A 122 26.13 -1.51 1.38
CA GLU A 122 27.18 -1.87 2.36
C GLU A 122 26.85 -3.19 3.07
N LEU A 123 25.60 -3.66 2.98
CA LEU A 123 25.09 -4.86 3.62
C LEU A 123 25.27 -6.09 2.71
N ASP A 124 26.51 -6.41 2.34
CA ASP A 124 26.83 -7.57 1.50
C ASP A 124 26.61 -8.94 2.20
N TYR A 125 26.49 -8.91 3.53
CA TYR A 125 26.28 -10.08 4.38
C TYR A 125 24.81 -10.45 4.62
N ILE A 126 23.82 -9.65 4.17
CA ILE A 126 22.37 -9.98 4.28
C ILE A 126 22.16 -11.41 3.84
N HIS A 127 21.57 -12.27 4.64
CA HIS A 127 21.44 -13.70 4.34
C HIS A 127 20.14 -14.05 3.61
N SER A 128 19.04 -13.33 3.90
CA SER A 128 17.72 -13.54 3.31
C SER A 128 17.73 -13.37 1.79
N ALA A 129 17.27 -14.41 1.08
CA ALA A 129 17.14 -14.34 -0.36
C ALA A 129 16.01 -13.38 -0.78
N LEU A 130 14.96 -13.23 0.04
CA LEU A 130 13.87 -12.28 -0.22
C LEU A 130 14.32 -10.84 -0.05
N PHE A 131 15.07 -10.51 1.01
CA PHE A 131 15.60 -9.15 1.19
C PHE A 131 16.55 -8.75 0.07
N ARG A 132 17.43 -9.66 -0.38
CA ARG A 132 18.30 -9.38 -1.52
C ARG A 132 17.52 -9.19 -2.82
N ARG A 133 16.48 -9.98 -3.08
CA ARG A 133 15.67 -9.91 -4.30
C ARG A 133 14.79 -8.67 -4.37
N ASN A 134 14.35 -8.14 -3.24
CA ASN A 134 13.55 -6.91 -3.22
C ASN A 134 13.99 -5.99 -2.08
N PRO A 135 15.04 -5.17 -2.30
CA PRO A 135 15.52 -4.22 -1.31
C PRO A 135 14.46 -3.21 -0.84
N ILE A 136 13.51 -2.82 -1.69
CA ILE A 136 12.43 -1.88 -1.31
C ILE A 136 11.46 -2.52 -0.30
N ASP A 137 11.06 -3.77 -0.53
CA ASP A 137 10.25 -4.46 0.46
C ASP A 137 11.07 -4.82 1.72
N ALA A 138 12.38 -5.03 1.57
CA ALA A 138 13.30 -5.26 2.68
C ALA A 138 13.39 -4.04 3.61
N ILE A 139 13.60 -2.82 3.09
CA ILE A 139 13.68 -1.61 3.91
C ILE A 139 12.37 -1.33 4.67
N LYS A 140 11.20 -1.55 4.03
CA LYS A 140 9.89 -1.44 4.70
C LYS A 140 9.77 -2.43 5.87
N THR A 141 10.25 -3.65 5.63
CA THR A 141 10.27 -4.72 6.64
C THR A 141 11.22 -4.38 7.78
N LEU A 142 12.45 -3.97 7.47
CA LEU A 142 13.47 -3.60 8.45
C LEU A 142 12.99 -2.45 9.34
N LYS A 143 12.43 -1.38 8.75
CA LYS A 143 11.81 -0.27 9.52
C LYS A 143 10.80 -0.80 10.53
N THR A 144 9.85 -1.60 10.07
CA THR A 144 8.77 -2.17 10.89
C THR A 144 9.30 -3.04 12.04
N ILE A 145 10.35 -3.83 11.80
CA ILE A 145 10.96 -4.70 12.82
C ILE A 145 11.84 -3.89 13.78
N PHE A 146 12.55 -2.87 13.30
CA PHE A 146 13.34 -1.96 14.15
C PHE A 146 12.46 -1.17 15.11
N ASP A 147 11.29 -0.71 14.65
CA ASP A 147 10.27 -0.12 15.52
C ASP A 147 9.89 -1.12 16.62
N GLN A 148 9.55 -2.36 16.27
CA GLN A 148 9.19 -3.38 17.27
C GLN A 148 10.32 -3.72 18.26
N PHE A 149 11.59 -3.76 17.82
CA PHE A 149 12.72 -3.94 18.76
C PHE A 149 12.78 -2.83 19.81
N ARG A 150 12.51 -1.58 19.41
CA ARG A 150 12.46 -0.44 20.33
C ARG A 150 11.21 -0.45 21.21
N GLU A 151 10.05 -0.81 20.65
CA GLU A 151 8.80 -0.91 21.39
C GLU A 151 8.84 -2.00 22.47
N GLU A 152 9.58 -3.09 22.22
CA GLU A 152 9.85 -4.15 23.17
C GLU A 152 11.03 -3.86 24.10
N LEU A 153 11.76 -2.75 23.91
CA LEU A 153 12.96 -2.39 24.66
C LEU A 153 14.06 -3.48 24.64
N PHE A 154 14.27 -4.12 23.49
CA PHE A 154 15.33 -5.13 23.36
C PHE A 154 16.72 -4.52 23.59
N THR A 155 17.49 -5.13 24.49
CA THR A 155 18.90 -4.79 24.74
C THR A 155 19.82 -5.51 23.77
N ASP A 156 21.08 -5.06 23.67
CA ASP A 156 22.09 -5.70 22.83
C ASP A 156 22.35 -7.15 23.27
N GLU A 157 22.27 -7.45 24.58
CA GLU A 157 22.37 -8.82 25.09
C GLU A 157 21.19 -9.69 24.62
N LYS A 158 19.97 -9.15 24.68
CA LYS A 158 18.77 -9.86 24.22
C LYS A 158 18.84 -10.12 22.72
N LEU A 159 19.21 -9.13 21.92
CA LEU A 159 19.40 -9.28 20.47
C LEU A 159 20.47 -10.34 20.15
N SER A 160 21.57 -10.37 20.90
CA SER A 160 22.62 -11.40 20.73
C SER A 160 22.13 -12.82 21.04
N GLN A 161 21.27 -12.97 22.06
CA GLN A 161 20.62 -14.26 22.36
C GLN A 161 19.67 -14.67 21.23
N LEU A 162 18.82 -13.75 20.76
CA LEU A 162 17.88 -14.01 19.66
C LEU A 162 18.60 -14.35 18.35
N PHE A 163 19.73 -13.70 18.08
CA PHE A 163 20.59 -14.03 16.94
C PHE A 163 21.11 -15.47 17.00
N THR A 164 21.50 -15.94 18.19
CA THR A 164 21.93 -17.32 18.41
C THR A 164 20.77 -18.29 18.19
N GLN A 165 19.58 -17.97 18.70
CA GLN A 165 18.36 -18.75 18.49
C GLN A 165 17.98 -18.86 17.00
N CYS A 166 18.14 -17.78 16.23
CA CYS A 166 17.95 -17.82 14.77
C CYS A 166 18.90 -18.84 14.13
N LYS A 167 20.19 -18.80 14.46
CA LYS A 167 21.18 -19.74 13.91
C LYS A 167 20.85 -21.19 14.23
N GLU A 168 20.46 -21.47 15.46
CA GLU A 168 20.06 -22.82 15.88
C GLU A 168 18.85 -23.30 15.08
N THR A 169 17.85 -22.43 14.88
CA THR A 169 16.63 -22.78 14.14
C THR A 169 16.90 -22.97 12.65
N ILE A 170 17.72 -22.11 12.04
CA ILE A 170 18.12 -22.21 10.63
C ILE A 170 18.89 -23.50 10.36
N ASN A 171 19.72 -23.96 11.31
CA ASN A 171 20.54 -25.17 11.19
C ASN A 171 19.82 -26.44 11.65
N ARG A 172 18.57 -26.35 12.13
CA ARG A 172 17.82 -27.51 12.62
C ARG A 172 17.48 -28.48 11.48
N ASP A 173 17.73 -29.77 11.71
CA ASP A 173 17.30 -30.83 10.79
C ASP A 173 15.78 -30.84 10.65
N GLY A 174 15.29 -30.89 9.40
CA GLY A 174 13.85 -30.89 9.09
C GLY A 174 13.16 -29.53 9.08
N ALA A 175 13.85 -28.41 9.35
CA ALA A 175 13.29 -27.07 9.13
C ALA A 175 13.03 -26.85 7.62
N ASP A 176 11.80 -26.44 7.27
CA ASP A 176 11.42 -26.19 5.89
C ASP A 176 12.03 -24.87 5.36
N GLU A 177 12.07 -24.69 4.04
CA GLU A 177 12.68 -23.52 3.39
C GLU A 177 12.03 -22.20 3.82
N LYS A 178 10.72 -22.19 4.11
CA LYS A 178 10.00 -20.97 4.51
C LYS A 178 10.33 -20.57 5.93
N GLU A 179 10.41 -21.54 6.84
CA GLU A 179 10.86 -21.32 8.21
C GLU A 179 12.30 -20.80 8.22
N ARG A 180 13.20 -21.43 7.45
CA ARG A 180 14.59 -20.95 7.32
C ARG A 180 14.65 -19.52 6.80
N GLU A 181 13.95 -19.21 5.70
CA GLU A 181 13.92 -17.86 5.14
C GLU A 181 13.33 -16.82 6.11
N HIS A 182 12.33 -17.21 6.92
CA HIS A 182 11.77 -16.35 7.97
C HIS A 182 12.81 -16.00 9.04
N TYR A 183 13.56 -16.98 9.53
CA TYR A 183 14.60 -16.75 10.53
C TYR A 183 15.85 -16.06 9.95
N LEU A 184 16.15 -16.24 8.66
CA LEU A 184 17.20 -15.48 7.98
C LEU A 184 16.86 -13.98 7.95
N GLN A 185 15.61 -13.61 7.67
CA GLN A 185 15.15 -12.21 7.72
C GLN A 185 15.27 -11.61 9.13
N LEU A 186 14.87 -12.37 10.16
CA LEU A 186 15.01 -11.92 11.56
C LEU A 186 16.48 -11.76 11.95
N MET A 187 17.34 -12.69 11.51
CA MET A 187 18.78 -12.64 11.75
C MET A 187 19.41 -11.40 11.09
N ASP A 188 19.05 -11.10 9.85
CA ASP A 188 19.47 -9.90 9.13
C ASP A 188 19.01 -8.63 9.85
N ALA A 189 17.74 -8.57 10.27
CA ALA A 189 17.22 -7.44 11.02
C ALA A 189 18.01 -7.21 12.33
N ILE A 190 18.33 -8.26 13.08
CA ILE A 190 19.13 -8.16 14.31
C ILE A 190 20.53 -7.59 14.02
N GLN A 191 21.17 -8.03 12.94
CA GLN A 191 22.52 -7.56 12.57
C GLN A 191 22.54 -6.12 12.06
N ILE A 192 21.51 -5.72 11.31
CA ILE A 192 21.43 -4.38 10.70
C ILE A 192 21.00 -3.33 11.72
N TYR A 193 20.15 -3.68 12.68
CA TYR A 193 19.63 -2.74 13.70
C TYR A 193 20.70 -1.89 14.40
N PRO A 194 21.83 -2.43 14.92
CA PRO A 194 22.88 -1.59 15.52
C PRO A 194 23.56 -0.66 14.51
N LEU A 195 23.70 -1.06 13.24
CA LEU A 195 24.22 -0.18 12.19
C LEU A 195 23.24 0.94 11.89
N TYR A 196 21.95 0.64 11.81
CA TYR A 196 20.90 1.66 11.65
C TYR A 196 20.93 2.71 12.77
N GLN A 197 21.11 2.27 14.02
CA GLN A 197 21.27 3.19 15.15
C GLN A 197 22.54 4.03 15.04
N GLN A 198 23.63 3.46 14.51
CA GLN A 198 24.88 4.16 14.29
C GLN A 198 24.79 5.19 13.14
N TRP A 199 24.19 4.84 11.99
CA TRP A 199 23.99 5.76 10.86
C TRP A 199 23.20 7.00 11.28
N LYS A 200 22.11 6.81 12.02
CA LYS A 200 21.34 7.92 12.59
C LYS A 200 22.17 8.81 13.48
N LYS A 201 23.00 8.22 14.35
CA LYS A 201 23.88 8.97 15.25
C LYS A 201 24.93 9.78 14.48
N ASP A 202 25.53 9.20 13.44
CA ASP A 202 26.54 9.86 12.62
C ASP A 202 25.97 11.04 11.84
N GLU A 203 24.70 10.98 11.45
CA GLU A 203 23.97 12.09 10.81
C GLU A 203 23.27 13.04 11.81
N ASN A 204 23.42 12.83 13.12
CA ASN A 204 22.69 13.58 14.17
C ASN A 204 21.16 13.58 13.94
N ARG A 205 20.60 12.39 13.67
CA ARG A 205 19.19 12.15 13.40
C ARG A 205 18.56 11.20 14.41
N ILE A 206 17.24 11.30 14.56
CA ILE A 206 16.41 10.38 15.33
C ILE A 206 15.10 10.09 14.58
N ASP A 207 14.45 8.99 14.89
CA ASP A 207 13.06 8.70 14.51
C ASP A 207 12.11 8.73 15.72
N TYR A 208 10.80 8.56 15.48
CA TYR A 208 9.79 8.55 16.56
C TYR A 208 10.05 7.46 17.61
N GLY A 209 10.54 6.29 17.20
CA GLY A 209 10.86 5.20 18.13
C GLY A 209 12.06 5.52 19.02
N ASP A 210 13.02 6.29 18.52
CA ASP A 210 14.14 6.79 19.33
C ASP A 210 13.70 7.73 20.43
N MET A 211 12.65 8.53 20.23
CA MET A 211 12.19 9.47 21.25
C MET A 211 11.84 8.74 22.55
N ILE A 212 11.08 7.64 22.44
CA ILE A 212 10.68 6.83 23.59
C ILE A 212 11.85 6.01 24.14
N SER A 213 12.62 5.35 23.28
CA SER A 213 13.74 4.50 23.73
C SER A 213 14.90 5.30 24.33
N ASN A 214 15.14 6.53 23.86
CA ASN A 214 16.11 7.46 24.46
C ASN A 214 15.61 8.00 25.80
N LEU A 215 14.32 8.34 25.93
CA LEU A 215 13.74 8.68 27.23
C LEU A 215 13.91 7.54 28.23
N TRP A 216 13.63 6.31 27.81
CA TRP A 216 13.82 5.12 28.65
C TRP A 216 15.28 4.98 29.10
N ARG A 217 16.24 5.06 28.17
CA ARG A 217 17.68 5.00 28.48
C ARG A 217 18.10 6.13 29.42
N LEU A 218 17.59 7.34 29.23
CA LEU A 218 17.89 8.50 30.07
C LEU A 218 17.45 8.27 31.51
N ILE A 219 16.21 7.80 31.70
CA ILE A 219 15.63 7.52 33.02
C ILE A 219 16.40 6.39 33.73
N LEU A 220 16.84 5.36 33.00
CA LEU A 220 17.59 4.25 33.60
C LEU A 220 19.05 4.60 33.92
N ASN A 221 19.69 5.44 33.11
CA ASN A 221 21.12 5.73 33.25
C ASN A 221 21.42 6.91 34.18
N SER A 222 20.42 7.73 34.52
CA SER A 222 20.59 8.89 35.41
C SER A 222 19.55 8.90 36.53
N ASP A 223 19.97 8.46 37.72
CA ASP A 223 19.15 8.54 38.94
C ASP A 223 18.72 9.98 39.26
N ASN A 224 19.51 10.98 38.87
CA ASN A 224 19.17 12.39 39.02
C ASN A 224 17.97 12.77 38.14
N VAL A 225 18.00 12.44 36.85
CA VAL A 225 16.89 12.74 35.92
C VAL A 225 15.63 12.00 36.37
N LYS A 226 15.77 10.71 36.70
CA LYS A 226 14.67 9.92 37.24
C LYS A 226 14.06 10.57 38.48
N ALA A 227 14.87 10.95 39.47
CA ALA A 227 14.39 11.60 40.68
C ALA A 227 13.70 12.94 40.40
N GLN A 228 14.22 13.76 39.48
CA GLN A 228 13.60 15.03 39.10
C GLN A 228 12.24 14.83 38.43
N LEU A 229 12.11 13.85 37.52
CA LEU A 229 10.84 13.53 36.88
C LEU A 229 9.81 13.00 37.89
N GLN A 230 10.23 12.12 38.80
CA GLN A 230 9.38 11.57 39.86
C GLN A 230 8.95 12.63 40.88
N GLN A 231 9.82 13.60 41.19
CA GLN A 231 9.49 14.73 42.07
C GLN A 231 8.57 15.75 41.39
N ARG A 232 8.77 15.99 40.09
CA ARG A 232 7.96 16.92 39.31
C ARG A 232 6.57 16.35 39.06
N TYR A 233 6.47 15.16 38.50
CA TYR A 233 5.21 14.53 38.11
C TYR A 233 4.72 13.57 39.20
N THR A 234 4.10 14.15 40.23
CA THR A 234 3.60 13.39 41.37
C THR A 234 2.30 12.65 41.09
N HIS A 235 1.58 13.02 40.02
CA HIS A 235 0.35 12.38 39.56
C HIS A 235 0.41 12.17 38.04
N ILE A 236 0.17 10.93 37.59
CA ILE A 236 0.18 10.59 36.17
C ILE A 236 -1.20 10.10 35.75
N ILE A 237 -1.70 10.61 34.64
CA ILE A 237 -2.98 10.23 34.05
C ILE A 237 -2.75 9.82 32.61
N VAL A 238 -3.19 8.62 32.25
CA VAL A 238 -3.04 8.08 30.89
C VAL A 238 -4.41 7.73 30.33
N ASP A 239 -4.77 8.35 29.21
CA ASP A 239 -5.97 8.01 28.43
C ASP A 239 -5.67 6.97 27.34
N GLU A 240 -6.70 6.24 26.93
CA GLU A 240 -6.64 5.15 25.94
C GLU A 240 -5.48 4.14 26.18
N PHE A 241 -5.30 3.74 27.45
CA PHE A 241 -4.17 2.93 27.91
C PHE A 241 -4.00 1.59 27.18
N GLN A 242 -5.07 1.05 26.58
CA GLN A 242 -4.98 -0.16 25.75
C GLN A 242 -4.12 0.03 24.48
N ASP A 243 -3.95 1.26 24.00
CA ASP A 243 -3.22 1.56 22.76
C ASP A 243 -1.71 1.71 22.97
N ASN A 244 -1.22 1.59 24.21
CA ASN A 244 0.20 1.67 24.52
C ASN A 244 0.97 0.42 24.09
N ASN A 245 2.24 0.58 23.74
CA ASN A 245 3.18 -0.53 23.61
C ASN A 245 3.94 -0.77 24.93
N HIS A 246 4.81 -1.78 24.98
CA HIS A 246 5.55 -2.12 26.19
C HIS A 246 6.48 -1.00 26.65
N ALA A 247 7.23 -0.37 25.75
CA ALA A 247 8.13 0.74 26.07
C ALA A 247 7.41 1.90 26.76
N LEU A 248 6.27 2.34 26.23
CA LEU A 248 5.45 3.39 26.82
C LEU A 248 5.00 3.01 28.24
N SER A 249 4.50 1.79 28.41
CA SER A 249 4.08 1.28 29.72
C SER A 249 5.23 1.26 30.73
N GLN A 250 6.45 0.86 30.34
CA GLN A 250 7.61 0.85 31.24
C GLN A 250 8.03 2.26 31.66
N VAL A 251 8.10 3.21 30.73
CA VAL A 251 8.43 4.61 31.02
C VAL A 251 7.51 5.16 32.10
N ILE A 252 6.19 4.98 31.93
CA ILE A 252 5.20 5.47 32.89
C ILE A 252 5.31 4.79 34.25
N ASN A 253 5.52 3.48 34.26
CA ASN A 253 5.67 2.75 35.52
C ASN A 253 6.87 3.25 36.34
N VAL A 254 7.96 3.67 35.69
CA VAL A 254 9.14 4.20 36.40
C VAL A 254 8.90 5.62 36.90
N ILE A 255 8.30 6.49 36.09
CA ILE A 255 8.02 7.89 36.50
C ILE A 255 6.97 7.94 37.62
N ALA A 256 6.02 7.00 37.66
CA ALA A 256 5.01 6.94 38.71
C ALA A 256 5.58 6.60 40.10
N GLN A 257 6.76 5.97 40.18
CA GLN A 257 7.37 5.58 41.46
C GLN A 257 8.03 6.77 42.18
N PRO A 258 8.19 6.72 43.51
CA PRO A 258 7.69 5.70 44.44
C PRO A 258 6.21 5.87 44.85
N GLN A 259 5.59 7.02 44.57
CA GLN A 259 4.25 7.35 45.08
C GLN A 259 3.14 6.50 44.44
N ASN A 260 3.32 6.08 43.19
CA ASN A 260 2.37 5.29 42.40
C ASN A 260 0.98 5.94 42.27
N ASN A 261 0.91 7.28 42.26
CA ASN A 261 -0.32 8.01 41.99
C ASN A 261 -0.60 8.05 40.48
N ILE A 262 -1.01 6.90 39.95
CA ILE A 262 -1.26 6.72 38.53
C ILE A 262 -2.72 6.40 38.27
N THR A 263 -3.35 7.13 37.36
CA THR A 263 -4.68 6.83 36.85
C THR A 263 -4.59 6.43 35.39
N VAL A 264 -5.04 5.23 35.06
CA VAL A 264 -5.13 4.79 33.66
C VAL A 264 -6.58 4.57 33.28
N VAL A 265 -6.95 5.01 32.07
CA VAL A 265 -8.27 4.80 31.49
C VAL A 265 -8.11 3.96 30.24
N GLY A 266 -8.82 2.85 30.16
CA GLY A 266 -8.71 1.98 29.00
C GLY A 266 -9.79 0.92 28.89
N ASP A 267 -9.83 0.30 27.71
CA ASP A 267 -10.77 -0.76 27.34
C ASP A 267 -10.08 -1.78 26.42
N ASP A 268 -9.86 -2.99 26.92
CA ASP A 268 -9.29 -4.10 26.16
C ASP A 268 -10.16 -4.51 24.96
N ASP A 269 -11.47 -4.24 24.97
CA ASP A 269 -12.36 -4.49 23.83
C ASP A 269 -12.13 -3.50 22.66
N GLN A 270 -11.39 -2.41 22.89
CA GLN A 270 -11.04 -1.39 21.89
C GLN A 270 -9.56 -1.42 21.47
N CYS A 271 -8.80 -2.44 21.88
CA CYS A 271 -7.41 -2.63 21.47
C CYS A 271 -7.31 -3.18 20.03
N ILE A 272 -7.17 -2.27 19.06
CA ILE A 272 -7.21 -2.56 17.60
C ILE A 272 -5.98 -2.04 16.82
N TYR A 273 -4.91 -1.67 17.52
CA TYR A 273 -3.69 -1.14 16.93
C TYR A 273 -2.48 -2.06 17.20
N SER A 274 -2.67 -3.38 17.18
CA SER A 274 -1.56 -4.32 17.43
C SER A 274 -0.42 -4.15 16.41
N PHE A 275 -0.74 -3.68 15.20
CA PHE A 275 0.21 -3.32 14.15
C PHE A 275 1.06 -2.07 14.45
N ARG A 276 0.71 -1.30 15.50
CA ARG A 276 1.50 -0.19 16.08
C ARG A 276 2.04 -0.56 17.47
N GLY A 277 2.15 -1.85 17.76
CA GLY A 277 2.65 -2.36 19.05
C GLY A 277 1.66 -2.30 20.21
N ALA A 278 0.39 -1.89 19.99
CA ALA A 278 -0.60 -1.84 21.06
C ALA A 278 -0.82 -3.23 21.68
N ASN A 279 -0.84 -3.28 23.01
CA ASN A 279 -0.87 -4.54 23.74
C ASN A 279 -2.21 -4.74 24.48
N ILE A 280 -2.91 -5.82 24.12
CA ILE A 280 -4.16 -6.25 24.77
C ILE A 280 -3.98 -6.49 26.29
N GLN A 281 -2.76 -6.82 26.72
CA GLN A 281 -2.44 -7.11 28.11
C GLN A 281 -2.11 -5.87 28.94
N ASN A 282 -2.12 -4.66 28.38
CA ASN A 282 -1.85 -3.45 29.16
C ASN A 282 -2.80 -3.35 30.36
N VAL A 283 -4.10 -3.52 30.11
CA VAL A 283 -5.13 -3.42 31.15
C VAL A 283 -4.95 -4.49 32.24
N SER A 284 -4.76 -5.75 31.85
CA SER A 284 -4.55 -6.85 32.80
C SER A 284 -3.19 -6.75 33.51
N GLY A 285 -2.15 -6.31 32.84
CA GLY A 285 -0.82 -6.08 33.39
C GLY A 285 -0.78 -4.97 34.43
N PHE A 286 -1.53 -3.89 34.23
CA PHE A 286 -1.70 -2.83 35.24
C PHE A 286 -2.34 -3.39 36.51
N LYS A 287 -3.41 -4.18 36.36
CA LYS A 287 -4.07 -4.85 37.48
C LYS A 287 -3.08 -5.73 38.24
N SER A 288 -2.38 -6.64 37.56
CA SER A 288 -1.41 -7.53 38.20
C SER A 288 -0.30 -6.79 38.96
N ARG A 289 0.12 -5.61 38.46
CA ARG A 289 1.17 -4.79 39.07
C ARG A 289 0.72 -4.07 40.34
N TYR A 290 -0.46 -3.44 40.31
CA TYR A 290 -0.90 -2.51 41.36
C TYR A 290 -1.93 -3.09 42.33
N TYR A 291 -2.47 -4.30 42.08
CA TYR A 291 -3.51 -4.91 42.91
C TYR A 291 -3.18 -4.95 44.42
N GLY A 292 -1.90 -5.08 44.79
CA GLY A 292 -1.42 -5.09 46.17
C GLY A 292 -0.98 -3.74 46.73
N SER A 293 -1.07 -2.66 45.96
CA SER A 293 -0.67 -1.31 46.39
C SER A 293 -1.73 -0.68 47.31
N PRO A 294 -1.32 0.18 48.26
CA PRO A 294 -2.26 0.98 49.03
C PRO A 294 -3.18 1.80 48.12
N GLU A 295 -4.46 1.90 48.51
CA GLU A 295 -5.46 2.67 47.77
C GLU A 295 -5.61 2.25 46.29
N TYR A 296 -5.29 1.00 45.93
CA TYR A 296 -5.61 0.51 44.58
C TYR A 296 -7.12 0.39 44.38
N ALA A 297 -7.62 0.89 43.25
CA ALA A 297 -9.00 0.62 42.83
C ALA A 297 -9.15 0.33 41.33
N GLU A 298 -10.13 -0.52 41.04
CA GLU A 298 -10.62 -0.80 39.69
C GLU A 298 -12.09 -0.33 39.63
N ILE A 299 -12.38 0.58 38.70
CA ILE A 299 -13.70 1.21 38.58
C ILE A 299 -14.23 1.02 37.15
N PRO A 300 -15.24 0.16 36.95
CA PRO A 300 -15.87 -0.01 35.65
C PRO A 300 -16.92 1.08 35.37
N LEU A 301 -16.79 1.76 34.23
CA LEU A 301 -17.77 2.70 33.69
C LEU A 301 -18.55 1.99 32.57
N MET A 302 -19.75 1.49 32.90
CA MET A 302 -20.56 0.67 31.98
C MET A 302 -21.81 1.37 31.46
N GLU A 303 -22.18 2.51 32.05
CA GLU A 303 -23.28 3.32 31.56
C GLU A 303 -22.83 4.10 30.31
N ASN A 304 -23.45 3.81 29.18
CA ASN A 304 -23.20 4.43 27.89
C ASN A 304 -24.21 5.55 27.64
N TYR A 305 -23.71 6.73 27.27
CA TYR A 305 -24.51 7.93 27.01
C TYR A 305 -24.66 8.24 25.51
N ARG A 306 -24.08 7.39 24.65
CA ARG A 306 -24.01 7.56 23.20
C ARG A 306 -25.09 6.75 22.49
N SER A 307 -24.97 5.43 22.53
CA SER A 307 -25.73 4.46 21.73
C SER A 307 -27.04 4.04 22.39
N THR A 308 -28.01 3.61 21.59
CA THR A 308 -29.27 3.01 22.06
C THR A 308 -29.09 1.59 22.59
N LYS A 309 -30.04 1.12 23.42
CA LYS A 309 -30.02 -0.23 24.00
C LYS A 309 -29.89 -1.36 22.95
N PRO A 310 -30.63 -1.38 21.82
CA PRO A 310 -30.51 -2.45 20.83
C PRO A 310 -29.10 -2.57 20.22
N ILE A 311 -28.44 -1.43 19.95
CA ILE A 311 -27.07 -1.41 19.41
C ILE A 311 -26.08 -2.03 20.41
N LEU A 312 -26.19 -1.66 21.68
CA LEU A 312 -25.29 -2.19 22.72
C LEU A 312 -25.51 -3.67 23.00
N LYS A 313 -26.76 -4.15 22.95
CA LYS A 313 -27.04 -5.60 23.05
C LYS A 313 -26.29 -6.38 21.97
N LEU A 314 -26.36 -5.93 20.72
CA LEU A 314 -25.61 -6.53 19.61
C LEU A 314 -24.09 -6.43 19.82
N ALA A 315 -23.58 -5.28 20.27
CA ALA A 315 -22.16 -5.10 20.55
C ALA A 315 -21.64 -6.06 21.62
N ASN A 316 -22.38 -6.22 22.73
CA ASN A 316 -22.06 -7.15 23.81
C ASN A 316 -22.11 -8.61 23.33
N GLU A 317 -23.14 -8.97 22.55
CA GLU A 317 -23.29 -10.32 21.95
C GLU A 317 -22.12 -10.69 21.04
N ILE A 318 -21.56 -9.73 20.31
CA ILE A 318 -20.37 -9.95 19.47
C ILE A 318 -19.12 -10.13 20.33
N ILE A 319 -18.85 -9.17 21.22
CA ILE A 319 -17.54 -9.09 21.88
C ILE A 319 -17.33 -10.20 22.92
N GLN A 320 -18.40 -10.78 23.49
CA GLN A 320 -18.29 -11.87 24.47
C GLN A 320 -17.54 -13.11 23.96
N PHE A 321 -17.46 -13.31 22.63
CA PHE A 321 -16.74 -14.42 22.02
C PHE A 321 -15.21 -14.22 21.98
N ASN A 322 -14.70 -13.06 22.39
CA ASN A 322 -13.25 -12.90 22.63
C ASN A 322 -12.88 -13.54 23.98
N PRO A 323 -11.87 -14.44 24.02
CA PRO A 323 -11.39 -15.03 25.26
C PRO A 323 -10.64 -14.00 26.12
N ASP A 324 -10.48 -14.31 27.41
CA ASP A 324 -9.63 -13.58 28.38
C ASP A 324 -9.88 -12.07 28.53
N ARG A 325 -11.09 -11.63 28.18
CA ARG A 325 -11.54 -10.25 28.42
C ARG A 325 -11.50 -9.92 29.92
N VAL A 326 -11.08 -8.70 30.24
CA VAL A 326 -11.14 -8.17 31.61
C VAL A 326 -12.61 -8.07 32.03
N LYS A 327 -12.96 -8.75 33.13
CA LYS A 327 -14.33 -8.80 33.66
C LYS A 327 -14.76 -7.43 34.19
N LYS A 328 -15.43 -6.64 33.37
CA LYS A 328 -15.91 -5.27 33.70
C LYS A 328 -17.43 -5.06 33.61
N GLY A 329 -18.18 -6.11 33.24
CA GLY A 329 -19.64 -6.05 33.00
C GLY A 329 -19.99 -5.77 31.54
N GLU A 330 -21.28 -5.55 31.27
CA GLU A 330 -21.81 -5.22 29.94
C GLU A 330 -22.15 -3.73 29.79
N LEU A 331 -21.88 -3.17 28.61
CA LEU A 331 -22.31 -1.80 28.31
C LEU A 331 -23.83 -1.75 28.26
N HIS A 332 -24.40 -0.77 28.96
CA HIS A 332 -25.84 -0.55 28.98
C HIS A 332 -26.14 0.94 28.81
N SER A 333 -27.27 1.24 28.18
CA SER A 333 -27.74 2.61 27.92
C SER A 333 -29.12 2.78 28.51
N GLN A 334 -29.50 4.01 28.88
CA GLN A 334 -30.89 4.34 29.22
C GLN A 334 -31.69 4.79 27.99
N LYS A 335 -31.04 4.97 26.83
CA LYS A 335 -31.70 5.35 25.57
C LYS A 335 -32.43 4.15 24.98
N GLU A 336 -33.74 4.11 25.19
CA GLU A 336 -34.64 3.17 24.51
C GLU A 336 -34.79 3.52 23.04
N SER A 337 -34.98 2.50 22.20
CA SER A 337 -35.28 2.66 20.79
C SER A 337 -36.07 1.46 20.28
N SER A 338 -37.07 1.72 19.44
CA SER A 338 -37.77 0.67 18.69
C SER A 338 -36.96 0.15 17.49
N PHE A 339 -35.89 0.85 17.11
CA PHE A 339 -35.05 0.46 15.98
C PHE A 339 -34.03 -0.60 16.42
N ILE A 340 -34.30 -1.84 16.03
CA ILE A 340 -33.36 -2.96 16.12
C ILE A 340 -32.36 -2.85 14.95
N PRO A 341 -31.06 -3.15 15.15
CA PRO A 341 -30.11 -3.20 14.04
C PRO A 341 -30.60 -4.10 12.89
N LYS A 342 -30.48 -3.61 11.65
CA LYS A 342 -30.90 -4.34 10.46
C LYS A 342 -29.73 -5.06 9.79
N LEU A 343 -29.97 -6.24 9.24
CA LEU A 343 -29.07 -6.94 8.33
C LEU A 343 -29.76 -7.17 6.99
N TYR A 344 -29.24 -6.51 5.98
CA TYR A 344 -29.65 -6.73 4.60
C TYR A 344 -28.82 -7.82 3.93
N GLU A 345 -29.48 -8.77 3.28
CA GLU A 345 -28.86 -9.86 2.54
C GLU A 345 -29.07 -9.68 1.02
N GLY A 346 -27.98 -9.49 0.28
CA GLY A 346 -28.01 -9.34 -1.18
C GLY A 346 -26.62 -9.39 -1.83
N SER A 347 -26.58 -9.45 -3.16
CA SER A 347 -25.34 -9.37 -3.92
C SER A 347 -24.58 -8.06 -3.65
N LYS A 348 -23.31 -7.99 -4.07
CA LYS A 348 -22.50 -6.79 -3.87
C LYS A 348 -23.14 -5.54 -4.51
N ASP A 349 -23.73 -5.70 -5.70
CA ASP A 349 -24.35 -4.59 -6.44
C ASP A 349 -25.72 -4.21 -5.85
N GLN A 350 -26.46 -5.21 -5.34
CA GLN A 350 -27.68 -4.97 -4.58
C GLN A 350 -27.39 -4.19 -3.28
N GLN A 351 -26.31 -4.52 -2.57
CA GLN A 351 -25.89 -3.78 -1.38
C GLN A 351 -25.56 -2.33 -1.70
N THR A 352 -24.86 -2.04 -2.81
CA THR A 352 -24.62 -0.66 -3.22
C THR A 352 -25.93 0.07 -3.50
N ALA A 353 -26.88 -0.56 -4.20
CA ALA A 353 -28.21 0.03 -4.43
C ALA A 353 -28.96 0.30 -3.11
N GLN A 354 -28.87 -0.61 -2.13
CA GLN A 354 -29.48 -0.42 -0.82
C GLN A 354 -28.86 0.74 -0.04
N LEU A 355 -27.55 1.04 -0.19
CA LEU A 355 -26.92 2.20 0.44
C LEU A 355 -27.67 3.50 0.09
N LYS A 356 -28.04 3.67 -1.18
CA LYS A 356 -28.79 4.83 -1.64
C LYS A 356 -30.13 4.95 -0.92
N VAL A 357 -30.91 3.86 -0.87
CA VAL A 357 -32.24 3.85 -0.24
C VAL A 357 -32.17 4.21 1.24
N GLU A 358 -31.22 3.64 1.97
CA GLU A 358 -31.03 3.97 3.40
C GLU A 358 -30.67 5.44 3.59
N ILE A 359 -29.71 5.94 2.80
CA ILE A 359 -29.26 7.33 2.91
C ILE A 359 -30.38 8.31 2.53
N GLU A 360 -31.10 8.07 1.43
CA GLU A 360 -32.23 8.91 1.01
C GLU A 360 -33.36 8.90 2.05
N SER A 361 -33.61 7.77 2.71
CA SER A 361 -34.56 7.68 3.82
C SER A 361 -34.12 8.56 5.01
N TYR A 362 -32.84 8.54 5.38
CA TYR A 362 -32.31 9.39 6.44
C TYR A 362 -32.41 10.88 6.06
N ILE A 363 -32.04 11.24 4.83
CA ILE A 363 -32.15 12.62 4.31
C ILE A 363 -33.62 13.08 4.35
N ALA A 364 -34.56 12.25 3.90
CA ALA A 364 -35.99 12.57 3.91
C ALA A 364 -36.53 12.78 5.33
N SER A 365 -35.93 12.14 6.33
CA SER A 365 -36.23 12.36 7.75
C SER A 365 -35.53 13.57 8.38
N GLY A 366 -34.76 14.34 7.60
CA GLY A 366 -34.07 15.56 8.05
C GLY A 366 -32.70 15.32 8.68
N VAL A 367 -32.10 14.14 8.52
CA VAL A 367 -30.76 13.83 9.06
C VAL A 367 -29.69 14.55 8.23
N PRO A 368 -28.80 15.34 8.86
CA PRO A 368 -27.65 15.93 8.18
C PRO A 368 -26.70 14.86 7.61
N LEU A 369 -26.14 15.08 6.42
CA LEU A 369 -25.29 14.08 5.76
C LEU A 369 -24.05 13.71 6.58
N ASN A 370 -23.45 14.67 7.29
CA ASN A 370 -22.27 14.44 8.13
C ASN A 370 -22.56 13.59 9.39
N GLN A 371 -23.84 13.33 9.69
CA GLN A 371 -24.28 12.43 10.77
C GLN A 371 -24.49 10.98 10.29
N ILE A 372 -24.28 10.72 9.00
CA ILE A 372 -24.36 9.39 8.38
C ILE A 372 -22.95 8.92 8.03
N ALA A 373 -22.57 7.73 8.50
CA ALA A 373 -21.29 7.13 8.21
C ALA A 373 -21.40 5.76 7.54
N ILE A 374 -20.54 5.52 6.55
CA ILE A 374 -20.30 4.20 5.95
C ILE A 374 -18.94 3.70 6.42
N LEU A 375 -18.94 2.61 7.18
CA LEU A 375 -17.73 2.01 7.72
C LEU A 375 -17.44 0.68 7.02
N SER A 376 -16.22 0.53 6.50
CA SER A 376 -15.78 -0.70 5.86
C SER A 376 -14.40 -1.14 6.33
N ARG A 377 -14.08 -2.42 6.17
CA ARG A 377 -12.78 -2.98 6.60
C ARG A 377 -11.61 -2.56 5.70
N THR A 378 -11.87 -2.28 4.42
CA THR A 378 -10.83 -2.00 3.42
C THR A 378 -11.13 -0.75 2.60
N HIS A 379 -10.06 -0.03 2.23
CA HIS A 379 -10.13 1.14 1.33
C HIS A 379 -10.79 0.83 -0.02
N LYS A 380 -10.55 -0.36 -0.58
CA LYS A 380 -11.20 -0.79 -1.83
C LYS A 380 -12.72 -0.71 -1.76
N ASN A 381 -13.31 -1.18 -0.66
CA ASN A 381 -14.75 -1.16 -0.46
C ASN A 381 -15.26 0.25 -0.12
N CYS A 382 -14.47 1.08 0.54
CA CYS A 382 -14.80 2.49 0.75
C CYS A 382 -14.83 3.27 -0.58
N LYS A 383 -13.83 3.07 -1.45
CA LYS A 383 -13.77 3.64 -2.81
C LYS A 383 -14.99 3.26 -3.63
N LEU A 384 -15.35 1.97 -3.63
CA LEU A 384 -16.56 1.48 -4.30
C LEU A 384 -17.84 2.18 -3.80
N ALA A 385 -18.02 2.30 -2.47
CA ALA A 385 -19.18 2.98 -1.91
C ALA A 385 -19.20 4.48 -2.29
N SER A 386 -18.05 5.15 -2.21
CA SER A 386 -17.89 6.55 -2.60
C SER A 386 -18.24 6.78 -4.07
N GLU A 387 -17.64 6.01 -4.99
CA GLU A 387 -17.92 6.11 -6.42
C GLU A 387 -19.40 5.87 -6.72
N PHE A 388 -20.01 4.87 -6.07
CA PHE A 388 -21.43 4.58 -6.26
C PHE A 388 -22.33 5.73 -5.79
N LEU A 389 -22.08 6.29 -4.61
CA LEU A 389 -22.84 7.43 -4.09
C LEU A 389 -22.66 8.68 -4.95
N SER A 390 -21.42 8.95 -5.38
CA SER A 390 -21.12 10.07 -6.28
C SER A 390 -21.86 9.94 -7.61
N LYS A 391 -21.91 8.73 -8.21
CA LYS A 391 -22.70 8.45 -9.42
C LYS A 391 -24.21 8.67 -9.22
N ASN A 392 -24.69 8.46 -8.00
CA ASN A 392 -26.09 8.62 -7.61
C ASN A 392 -26.40 9.98 -6.98
N ARG A 393 -25.53 10.99 -7.13
CA ARG A 393 -25.74 12.38 -6.66
C ARG A 393 -25.91 12.50 -5.14
N ILE A 394 -25.26 11.60 -4.40
CA ILE A 394 -25.18 11.65 -2.94
C ILE A 394 -23.79 12.15 -2.55
N LYS A 395 -23.72 13.36 -2.00
CA LYS A 395 -22.49 13.97 -1.52
C LYS A 395 -21.88 13.12 -0.41
N ASN A 396 -20.62 12.74 -0.60
CA ASN A 396 -19.88 11.87 0.31
C ASN A 396 -18.43 12.32 0.43
N GLN A 397 -17.77 11.90 1.50
CA GLN A 397 -16.38 12.21 1.79
C GLN A 397 -15.59 10.92 1.90
N TYR A 398 -14.67 10.73 0.96
CA TYR A 398 -13.72 9.65 0.97
C TYR A 398 -12.42 10.10 0.31
N TYR A 399 -11.35 10.15 1.10
CA TYR A 399 -10.00 10.41 0.62
C TYR A 399 -9.11 9.24 1.03
N SER A 400 -8.61 8.51 0.05
CA SER A 400 -7.63 7.44 0.27
C SER A 400 -6.56 7.40 -0.80
N GLU A 401 -6.47 8.45 -1.62
CA GLU A 401 -5.44 8.51 -2.63
C GLU A 401 -4.08 8.69 -1.95
N ARG A 402 -3.08 7.98 -2.45
CA ARG A 402 -1.70 8.20 -2.04
C ARG A 402 -1.12 9.35 -2.83
N LEU A 403 -0.21 10.11 -2.23
CA LEU A 403 0.38 11.28 -2.86
C LEU A 403 0.99 10.95 -4.22
N PHE A 404 1.76 9.85 -4.30
CA PHE A 404 2.44 9.44 -5.53
C PHE A 404 1.55 8.67 -6.52
N ASP A 405 0.33 8.29 -6.12
CA ASP A 405 -0.66 7.72 -7.04
C ASP A 405 -1.40 8.80 -7.83
N ASN A 406 -1.45 10.04 -7.30
CA ASN A 406 -2.17 11.14 -7.88
C ASN A 406 -1.61 11.59 -9.24
N LYS A 407 -2.49 11.80 -10.23
CA LYS A 407 -2.13 12.18 -11.60
C LYS A 407 -1.25 13.43 -11.68
N LEU A 408 -1.58 14.46 -10.88
CA LEU A 408 -0.85 15.72 -10.81
C LEU A 408 0.61 15.48 -10.42
N ILE A 409 0.79 14.65 -9.39
CA ILE A 409 2.10 14.33 -8.81
C ILE A 409 2.90 13.46 -9.77
N LYS A 410 2.27 12.50 -10.46
CA LYS A 410 2.93 11.70 -11.51
C LYS A 410 3.48 12.55 -12.65
N ASP A 411 2.78 13.62 -13.05
CA ASP A 411 3.27 14.53 -14.10
C ASP A 411 4.51 15.32 -13.63
N VAL A 412 4.57 15.71 -12.36
CA VAL A 412 5.78 16.31 -11.76
C VAL A 412 6.92 15.28 -11.67
N ILE A 413 6.63 14.05 -11.22
CA ILE A 413 7.61 12.96 -11.14
C ILE A 413 8.22 12.67 -12.51
N CYS A 414 7.44 12.72 -13.58
CA CYS A 414 7.95 12.55 -14.93
C CYS A 414 9.07 13.54 -15.26
N GLY A 415 8.97 14.80 -14.82
CA GLY A 415 10.06 15.77 -14.96
C GLY A 415 11.33 15.36 -14.20
N PHE A 416 11.18 14.84 -12.98
CA PHE A 416 12.30 14.30 -12.21
C PHE A 416 12.95 13.09 -12.90
N GLN A 417 12.15 12.17 -13.44
CA GLN A 417 12.65 11.00 -14.18
C GLN A 417 13.41 11.40 -15.45
N ILE A 418 12.91 12.44 -16.15
CA ILE A 418 13.49 12.94 -17.39
C ILE A 418 14.87 13.59 -17.13
N LEU A 419 14.93 14.50 -16.16
CA LEU A 419 16.16 15.20 -15.82
C LEU A 419 17.18 14.27 -15.13
N GLY A 420 16.71 13.35 -14.28
CA GLY A 420 17.54 12.34 -13.61
C GLY A 420 17.96 11.17 -14.52
N LYS A 421 17.48 11.13 -15.78
CA LYS A 421 17.82 10.10 -16.79
C LYS A 421 17.59 8.66 -16.29
N THR A 422 16.52 8.45 -15.52
CA THR A 422 16.22 7.18 -14.85
C THR A 422 15.71 6.11 -15.83
N SER A 423 15.44 4.90 -15.34
CA SER A 423 14.81 3.82 -16.12
C SER A 423 13.39 4.18 -16.60
N TYR A 424 12.70 5.10 -15.91
CA TYR A 424 11.35 5.56 -16.23
C TYR A 424 11.31 6.74 -17.24
N TRP A 425 12.48 7.24 -17.65
CA TRP A 425 12.62 8.39 -18.57
C TRP A 425 11.76 8.27 -19.83
N GLY A 426 11.78 7.11 -20.50
CA GLY A 426 11.04 6.90 -21.75
C GLY A 426 9.53 6.93 -21.57
N GLN A 427 9.04 6.33 -20.49
CA GLN A 427 7.62 6.35 -20.12
C GLN A 427 7.16 7.75 -19.73
N SER A 428 8.02 8.48 -19.03
CA SER A 428 7.76 9.84 -18.56
C SER A 428 7.58 10.82 -19.71
N ILE A 429 8.46 10.74 -20.72
CA ILE A 429 8.34 11.54 -21.95
C ILE A 429 7.06 11.17 -22.69
N TYR A 430 6.80 9.88 -22.90
CA TYR A 430 5.60 9.43 -23.60
C TYR A 430 4.34 9.99 -22.93
N ARG A 431 4.22 9.84 -21.61
CA ARG A 431 3.08 10.32 -20.82
C ARG A 431 2.86 11.82 -20.99
N LEU A 432 3.90 12.63 -20.79
CA LEU A 432 3.77 14.09 -20.88
C LEU A 432 3.44 14.57 -22.29
N ILE A 433 4.05 13.98 -23.33
CA ILE A 433 3.72 14.33 -24.72
C ILE A 433 2.30 13.90 -25.05
N LYS A 434 1.90 12.68 -24.66
CA LYS A 434 0.56 12.16 -24.88
C LYS A 434 -0.50 13.08 -24.27
N ASN A 435 -0.32 13.46 -23.01
CA ASN A 435 -1.28 14.30 -22.28
C ASN A 435 -1.37 15.71 -22.87
N LYS A 436 -0.25 16.28 -23.33
CA LYS A 436 -0.19 17.69 -23.77
C LYS A 436 -0.40 17.91 -25.27
N PHE A 437 0.02 16.96 -26.11
CA PHE A 437 0.04 17.09 -27.57
C PHE A 437 -0.63 15.94 -28.32
N GLY A 438 -1.11 14.91 -27.61
CA GLY A 438 -1.80 13.77 -28.18
C GLY A 438 -0.91 12.54 -28.45
N GLY A 439 -1.56 11.38 -28.58
CA GLY A 439 -0.88 10.08 -28.70
C GLY A 439 -0.08 9.88 -29.98
N GLU A 440 -0.48 10.51 -31.10
CA GLU A 440 0.22 10.39 -32.39
C GLU A 440 1.62 11.01 -32.32
N LEU A 441 1.74 12.22 -31.78
CA LEU A 441 3.03 12.88 -31.60
C LEU A 441 3.90 12.13 -30.57
N ALA A 442 3.28 11.63 -29.50
CA ALA A 442 3.98 10.83 -28.49
C ALA A 442 4.59 9.56 -29.12
N PHE A 443 3.83 8.87 -29.97
CA PHE A 443 4.31 7.72 -30.73
C PHE A 443 5.44 8.08 -31.70
N GLU A 444 5.23 9.08 -32.56
CA GLU A 444 6.23 9.49 -33.56
C GLU A 444 7.56 9.91 -32.91
N PHE A 445 7.47 10.66 -31.80
CA PHE A 445 8.64 11.09 -31.05
C PHE A 445 9.35 9.89 -30.43
N THR A 446 8.63 9.06 -29.68
CA THR A 446 9.23 7.94 -28.93
C THR A 446 9.71 6.80 -29.81
N GLU A 447 9.13 6.57 -30.99
CA GLU A 447 9.65 5.62 -31.97
C GLU A 447 11.06 6.03 -32.44
N LYS A 448 11.28 7.33 -32.68
CA LYS A 448 12.61 7.87 -33.02
C LYS A 448 13.58 7.79 -31.82
N LEU A 449 13.07 7.84 -30.58
CA LEU A 449 13.89 7.66 -29.36
C LEU A 449 14.42 6.24 -29.16
N LYS A 450 13.79 5.22 -29.76
CA LYS A 450 14.10 3.80 -29.52
C LYS A 450 15.58 3.44 -29.75
N TYR A 451 16.27 4.22 -30.59
CA TYR A 451 17.67 4.01 -30.95
C TYR A 451 18.65 4.95 -30.21
N ASN A 452 18.15 5.92 -29.43
CA ASN A 452 19.00 6.87 -28.74
C ASN A 452 19.43 6.34 -27.35
N LYS A 453 20.66 5.84 -27.27
CA LYS A 453 21.26 5.34 -26.02
C LYS A 453 21.75 6.44 -25.08
N SER A 454 22.00 7.67 -25.56
CA SER A 454 22.72 8.71 -24.78
C SER A 454 21.86 9.38 -23.70
N ARG A 455 20.52 9.30 -23.81
CA ARG A 455 19.56 10.00 -22.94
C ARG A 455 19.85 11.50 -22.83
N SER A 456 20.45 12.08 -23.87
CA SER A 456 20.78 13.49 -23.94
C SER A 456 19.62 14.28 -24.54
N LEU A 457 19.04 15.20 -23.77
CA LEU A 457 17.93 16.04 -24.26
C LEU A 457 18.38 16.94 -25.41
N SER A 458 19.62 17.45 -25.39
CA SER A 458 20.16 18.30 -26.46
C SER A 458 20.37 17.52 -27.76
N GLU A 459 20.96 16.33 -27.71
CA GLU A 459 21.13 15.48 -28.89
C GLU A 459 19.79 15.06 -29.50
N LEU A 460 18.74 14.96 -28.67
CA LEU A 460 17.40 14.67 -29.15
C LEU A 460 16.80 15.81 -29.94
N VAL A 461 17.04 17.05 -29.52
CA VAL A 461 16.61 18.23 -30.29
C VAL A 461 17.31 18.29 -31.64
N GLU A 462 18.62 18.01 -31.67
CA GLU A 462 19.40 18.04 -32.92
C GLU A 462 18.94 16.97 -33.92
N ASN A 463 18.50 15.81 -33.43
CA ASN A 463 18.14 14.67 -34.28
C ASN A 463 16.65 14.57 -34.60
N TYR A 464 15.77 15.30 -33.91
CA TYR A 464 14.34 15.30 -34.16
C TYR A 464 13.92 16.53 -34.97
N ASN A 465 13.34 16.31 -36.15
CA ASN A 465 12.75 17.40 -36.93
C ASN A 465 11.39 17.81 -36.34
N PHE A 466 11.35 18.94 -35.63
CA PHE A 466 10.13 19.47 -35.05
C PHE A 466 9.25 20.13 -36.12
N ASN A 467 8.16 19.46 -36.48
CA ASN A 467 7.12 20.04 -37.33
C ASN A 467 6.12 20.91 -36.53
N ASN A 468 6.13 20.82 -35.21
CA ASN A 468 5.25 21.56 -34.30
C ASN A 468 6.09 22.54 -33.44
N GLU A 469 5.91 23.84 -33.68
CA GLU A 469 6.67 24.90 -32.99
C GLU A 469 6.37 24.95 -31.49
N THR A 470 5.12 24.73 -31.07
CA THR A 470 4.75 24.68 -29.65
C THR A 470 5.41 23.52 -28.93
N PHE A 471 5.47 22.36 -29.58
CA PHE A 471 6.18 21.19 -29.05
C PHE A 471 7.70 21.46 -28.94
N HIS A 472 8.29 22.10 -29.94
CA HIS A 472 9.70 22.49 -29.92
C HIS A 472 10.02 23.45 -28.76
N LEU A 473 9.22 24.51 -28.56
CA LEU A 473 9.38 25.45 -27.45
C LEU A 473 9.24 24.75 -26.09
N TRP A 474 8.24 23.88 -25.94
CA TRP A 474 8.03 23.11 -24.72
C TRP A 474 9.20 22.16 -24.43
N PHE A 475 9.78 21.53 -25.45
CA PHE A 475 10.94 20.65 -25.27
C PHE A 475 12.22 21.43 -24.95
N ASN A 476 12.41 22.62 -25.54
CA ASN A 476 13.53 23.49 -25.19
C ASN A 476 13.46 24.00 -23.74
N GLU A 477 12.26 24.16 -23.18
CA GLU A 477 12.10 24.54 -21.77
C GLU A 477 12.71 23.50 -20.82
N ILE A 478 12.51 22.19 -21.03
CA ILE A 478 13.13 21.17 -20.16
C ILE A 478 14.66 21.14 -20.28
N ILE A 479 15.21 21.47 -21.46
CA ILE A 479 16.65 21.65 -21.63
C ILE A 479 17.15 22.82 -20.79
N SER A 480 16.45 23.95 -20.81
CA SER A 480 16.81 25.10 -19.96
C SER A 480 16.72 24.80 -18.45
N ILE A 481 15.84 23.89 -18.04
CA ILE A 481 15.78 23.41 -16.65
C ILE A 481 16.99 22.51 -16.36
N SER A 482 17.42 21.68 -17.32
CA SER A 482 18.60 20.82 -17.17
C SER A 482 19.89 21.62 -16.93
N GLU A 483 19.99 22.82 -17.49
CA GLU A 483 21.15 23.71 -17.35
C GLU A 483 21.32 24.27 -15.93
N ILE A 484 20.23 24.38 -15.16
CA ILE A 484 20.26 24.90 -13.78
C ILE A 484 20.40 23.79 -12.72
N LEU A 485 20.41 22.52 -13.11
CA LEU A 485 20.62 21.41 -12.16
C LEU A 485 21.87 21.56 -11.28
N PRO A 486 23.02 22.08 -11.79
CA PRO A 486 24.20 22.30 -10.96
C PRO A 486 24.05 23.34 -9.85
N GLU A 487 22.98 24.16 -9.88
CA GLU A 487 22.68 25.11 -8.80
C GLU A 487 22.23 24.39 -7.51
N ASN A 488 21.84 23.11 -7.59
CA ASN A 488 21.35 22.27 -6.48
C ASN A 488 20.19 22.87 -5.67
N ASP A 489 19.46 23.84 -6.21
CA ASP A 489 18.23 24.37 -5.63
C ASP A 489 17.04 23.49 -6.06
N ILE A 490 16.82 22.41 -5.31
CA ILE A 490 15.79 21.40 -5.59
C ILE A 490 14.40 22.02 -5.65
N LEU A 491 14.11 23.00 -4.79
CA LEU A 491 12.80 23.64 -4.75
C LEU A 491 12.59 24.48 -6.01
N LYS A 492 13.57 25.30 -6.41
CA LYS A 492 13.52 26.06 -7.65
C LYS A 492 13.41 25.17 -8.90
N ILE A 493 14.12 24.05 -8.93
CA ILE A 493 14.02 23.06 -10.02
C ILE A 493 12.61 22.47 -10.06
N THR A 494 12.05 22.10 -8.90
CA THR A 494 10.69 21.56 -8.78
C THR A 494 9.65 22.56 -9.27
N GLU A 495 9.73 23.83 -8.86
CA GLU A 495 8.82 24.88 -9.32
C GLU A 495 8.84 25.05 -10.84
N ARG A 496 10.02 24.94 -11.47
CA ARG A 496 10.12 24.97 -12.94
C ARG A 496 9.50 23.74 -13.59
N ILE A 497 9.71 22.55 -13.03
CA ILE A 497 9.09 21.31 -13.53
C ILE A 497 7.56 21.40 -13.45
N VAL A 498 7.01 21.90 -12.35
CA VAL A 498 5.57 22.08 -12.14
C VAL A 498 4.95 23.00 -13.21
N LYS A 499 5.68 24.04 -13.64
CA LYS A 499 5.24 24.92 -14.74
C LYS A 499 5.36 24.22 -16.08
N TRP A 500 6.52 23.61 -16.35
CA TRP A 500 6.83 22.96 -17.62
C TRP A 500 5.89 21.78 -17.93
N SER A 501 5.59 20.94 -16.92
CA SER A 501 4.74 19.76 -17.09
C SER A 501 3.28 20.10 -17.45
N GLY A 502 2.86 21.35 -17.30
CA GLY A 502 1.48 21.81 -17.51
C GLY A 502 0.64 21.85 -16.23
N VAL A 503 1.11 21.19 -15.16
CA VAL A 503 0.43 21.10 -13.86
C VAL A 503 -0.04 22.47 -13.36
N TYR A 504 0.83 23.49 -13.39
CA TYR A 504 0.43 24.84 -12.94
C TYR A 504 -0.71 25.44 -13.78
N LYS A 505 -0.59 25.40 -15.11
CA LYS A 505 -1.54 26.05 -16.01
C LYS A 505 -2.89 25.33 -16.01
N ASP A 506 -2.86 24.00 -16.03
CA ASP A 506 -4.04 23.18 -16.29
C ASP A 506 -4.83 22.88 -15.00
N ASN A 507 -4.19 23.00 -13.83
CA ASN A 507 -4.78 22.59 -12.55
C ASN A 507 -4.76 23.65 -11.45
N ILE A 508 -3.88 24.65 -11.51
CA ILE A 508 -3.66 25.60 -10.40
C ILE A 508 -4.10 27.02 -10.79
N HIS A 509 -3.86 27.43 -12.03
CA HIS A 509 -4.27 28.74 -12.54
C HIS A 509 -5.79 28.82 -12.82
N VAL A 510 -6.51 27.70 -12.77
CA VAL A 510 -7.95 27.69 -12.97
C VAL A 510 -8.64 28.13 -11.67
N GLU A 511 -9.44 29.20 -11.71
CA GLU A 511 -10.17 29.69 -10.52
C GLU A 511 -11.42 28.84 -10.26
N ASN A 512 -11.23 27.64 -9.70
CA ASN A 512 -12.32 26.76 -9.29
C ASN A 512 -12.00 25.93 -8.03
N HIS A 513 -13.00 25.28 -7.45
CA HIS A 513 -12.81 24.48 -6.22
C HIS A 513 -11.84 23.31 -6.40
N GLN A 514 -11.84 22.66 -7.58
CA GLN A 514 -10.92 21.57 -7.88
C GLN A 514 -9.45 22.02 -7.84
N SER A 515 -9.18 23.24 -8.29
CA SER A 515 -7.86 23.86 -8.24
C SER A 515 -7.36 24.04 -6.81
N GLU A 516 -8.24 24.43 -5.88
CA GLU A 516 -7.88 24.54 -4.45
C GLU A 516 -7.43 23.19 -3.87
N ILE A 517 -8.11 22.10 -4.24
CA ILE A 517 -7.70 20.73 -3.84
C ILE A 517 -6.35 20.37 -4.47
N ASN A 518 -6.19 20.64 -5.77
CA ASN A 518 -4.94 20.35 -6.48
C ASN A 518 -3.75 21.12 -5.88
N ILE A 519 -3.95 22.38 -5.46
CA ILE A 519 -2.95 23.19 -4.75
C ILE A 519 -2.56 22.54 -3.43
N GLN A 520 -3.52 22.00 -2.67
CA GLN A 520 -3.22 21.31 -1.40
C GLN A 520 -2.38 20.05 -1.61
N ILE A 521 -2.72 19.26 -2.63
CA ILE A 521 -1.95 18.05 -3.00
C ILE A 521 -0.53 18.44 -3.42
N LEU A 522 -0.38 19.48 -4.24
CA LEU A 522 0.94 19.98 -4.62
C LEU A 522 1.73 20.52 -3.42
N ASN A 523 1.07 21.24 -2.50
CA ASN A 523 1.71 21.73 -1.28
C ASN A 523 2.24 20.59 -0.42
N GLN A 524 1.53 19.46 -0.33
CA GLN A 524 2.04 18.27 0.36
C GLN A 524 3.32 17.73 -0.29
N LEU A 525 3.38 17.68 -1.64
CA LEU A 525 4.62 17.33 -2.34
C LEU A 525 5.74 18.35 -2.06
N LEU A 526 5.45 19.66 -2.10
CA LEU A 526 6.44 20.70 -1.84
C LEU A 526 6.95 20.67 -0.40
N THR A 527 6.08 20.39 0.58
CA THR A 527 6.48 20.15 1.97
C THR A 527 7.38 18.93 2.07
N HIS A 528 7.05 17.82 1.39
CA HIS A 528 7.90 16.62 1.33
C HIS A 528 9.30 16.94 0.79
N ILE A 529 9.38 17.73 -0.28
CA ILE A 529 10.63 18.15 -0.92
C ILE A 529 11.42 19.14 -0.05
N THR A 530 10.72 20.06 0.62
CA THR A 530 11.35 21.03 1.53
C THR A 530 11.95 20.34 2.74
N ASN A 531 11.23 19.37 3.33
CA ASN A 531 11.76 18.56 4.42
C ASN A 531 13.03 17.82 3.99
N TYR A 532 13.05 17.22 2.79
CA TYR A 532 14.26 16.62 2.23
C TYR A 532 15.40 17.63 2.08
N GLY A 533 15.15 18.81 1.50
CA GLY A 533 16.18 19.84 1.31
C GLY A 533 16.77 20.37 2.62
N GLN A 534 15.97 20.45 3.69
CA GLN A 534 16.44 20.82 5.03
C GLN A 534 17.31 19.71 5.65
N SER A 535 16.91 18.46 5.43
CA SER A 535 17.60 17.28 5.95
C SER A 535 18.89 16.97 5.19
N TYR A 536 18.92 17.19 3.88
CA TYR A 536 20.03 16.85 2.98
C TYR A 536 20.50 18.10 2.20
N PRO A 537 21.02 19.13 2.88
CA PRO A 537 21.33 20.43 2.27
C PRO A 537 22.47 20.40 1.24
N ASN A 538 23.27 19.32 1.22
CA ASN A 538 24.39 19.13 0.29
C ASN A 538 24.07 18.06 -0.77
N SER A 539 22.81 17.63 -0.90
CA SER A 539 22.41 16.63 -1.89
C SER A 539 22.46 17.20 -3.31
N ASP A 540 22.91 16.38 -4.26
CA ASP A 540 22.75 16.68 -5.68
C ASP A 540 21.37 16.25 -6.19
N PHE A 541 21.01 16.72 -7.38
CA PHE A 541 19.72 16.41 -7.99
C PHE A 541 19.50 14.90 -8.21
N ASN A 542 20.55 14.12 -8.50
CA ASN A 542 20.40 12.68 -8.70
C ASN A 542 20.11 11.95 -7.39
N GLN A 543 20.70 12.40 -6.28
CA GLN A 543 20.37 11.90 -4.95
C GLN A 543 18.92 12.23 -4.57
N PHE A 544 18.47 13.45 -4.89
CA PHE A 544 17.07 13.83 -4.72
C PHE A 544 16.12 12.94 -5.55
N VAL A 545 16.44 12.67 -6.82
CA VAL A 545 15.64 11.77 -7.67
C VAL A 545 15.59 10.36 -7.08
N ARG A 546 16.68 9.85 -6.50
CA ARG A 546 16.67 8.57 -5.78
C ARG A 546 15.73 8.61 -4.58
N TYR A 547 15.76 9.68 -3.78
CA TYR A 547 14.84 9.87 -2.65
C TYR A 547 13.37 9.87 -3.09
N ILE A 548 13.04 10.57 -4.18
CA ILE A 548 11.70 10.59 -4.75
C ILE A 548 11.30 9.20 -5.27
N ASN A 549 12.19 8.48 -5.95
CA ASN A 549 11.91 7.15 -6.44
C ASN A 549 11.64 6.17 -5.29
N ILE A 550 12.44 6.20 -4.23
CA ILE A 550 12.22 5.37 -3.04
C ILE A 550 10.89 5.75 -2.39
N SER A 551 10.57 7.04 -2.25
CA SER A 551 9.28 7.50 -1.72
C SER A 551 8.10 7.02 -2.57
N TRP A 552 8.24 7.05 -3.89
CA TRP A 552 7.24 6.61 -4.86
C TRP A 552 7.04 5.09 -4.85
N GLU A 553 8.12 4.31 -4.78
CA GLU A 553 8.05 2.84 -4.69
C GLU A 553 7.57 2.36 -3.32
N VAL A 554 7.82 3.16 -2.27
CA VAL A 554 7.28 2.93 -0.95
C VAL A 554 5.78 3.20 -0.91
N ASN A 555 5.37 4.37 -1.43
CA ASN A 555 4.01 4.85 -1.60
C ASN A 555 3.15 4.83 -0.32
N ASP A 556 3.70 5.28 0.80
CA ASP A 556 3.06 5.27 2.12
C ASP A 556 2.44 6.62 2.53
N ILE A 557 2.67 7.68 1.78
CA ILE A 557 2.12 9.02 2.04
C ILE A 557 0.66 9.10 1.56
N ALA A 558 -0.29 9.26 2.47
CA ALA A 558 -1.70 9.51 2.15
C ALA A 558 -1.93 11.00 1.86
N VAL A 559 -2.86 11.31 0.95
CA VAL A 559 -3.34 12.67 0.75
C VAL A 559 -4.28 13.06 1.88
N GLU A 560 -3.98 14.16 2.57
CA GLU A 560 -4.81 14.72 3.65
C GLU A 560 -5.36 16.11 3.28
N PRO A 561 -6.59 16.24 2.75
CA PRO A 561 -7.18 17.54 2.43
C PRO A 561 -7.44 18.36 3.71
N THR A 562 -7.09 19.65 3.71
CA THR A 562 -7.15 20.50 4.92
C THR A 562 -8.56 20.83 5.39
N TRP A 563 -9.57 20.60 4.56
CA TRP A 563 -10.97 20.88 4.84
C TRP A 563 -11.72 19.74 5.55
N ALA A 564 -11.02 18.64 5.87
CA ALA A 564 -11.61 17.43 6.45
C ALA A 564 -12.15 17.60 7.88
N ASP A 565 -11.80 18.68 8.60
CA ASP A 565 -12.13 18.79 10.02
C ASP A 565 -13.33 19.70 10.35
N ASP A 566 -13.66 20.76 9.58
CA ASP A 566 -14.60 21.78 10.11
C ASP A 566 -15.80 22.23 9.25
N VAL A 567 -15.90 21.98 7.92
CA VAL A 567 -16.96 22.65 7.09
C VAL A 567 -17.58 21.81 5.97
N ILE A 568 -17.79 20.49 6.10
CA ILE A 568 -18.31 19.72 4.95
C ILE A 568 -19.54 18.86 5.26
N ASN A 569 -20.62 19.22 4.57
CA ASN A 569 -21.91 18.55 4.53
C ASN A 569 -21.87 17.34 3.57
N GLY A 570 -21.52 16.14 4.04
CA GLY A 570 -21.51 14.92 3.21
C GLY A 570 -21.41 13.63 4.02
N VAL A 571 -21.87 12.51 3.44
CA VAL A 571 -21.82 11.17 4.05
C VAL A 571 -20.36 10.78 4.32
N GLN A 572 -20.07 10.38 5.55
CA GLN A 572 -18.72 10.09 6.02
C GLN A 572 -18.32 8.65 5.67
N ILE A 573 -17.42 8.45 4.70
CA ILE A 573 -16.97 7.12 4.31
C ILE A 573 -15.54 6.92 4.79
N MET A 574 -15.30 5.86 5.58
CA MET A 574 -13.95 5.60 6.10
C MET A 574 -13.75 4.13 6.47
N THR A 575 -12.48 3.78 6.69
CA THR A 575 -12.18 2.48 7.29
C THR A 575 -12.55 2.47 8.77
N VAL A 576 -12.84 1.30 9.32
CA VAL A 576 -13.17 1.17 10.76
C VAL A 576 -12.06 1.74 11.65
N HIS A 577 -10.78 1.55 11.31
CA HIS A 577 -9.66 2.09 12.08
C HIS A 577 -9.67 3.62 12.15
N GLN A 578 -10.04 4.30 11.06
CA GLN A 578 -10.15 5.77 11.00
C GLN A 578 -11.36 6.31 11.77
N SER A 579 -12.35 5.46 12.06
CA SER A 579 -13.55 5.84 12.82
C SER A 579 -13.34 5.85 14.33
N LYS A 580 -12.23 5.28 14.84
CA LYS A 580 -11.95 5.25 16.28
C LYS A 580 -11.88 6.69 16.81
N GLY A 581 -12.57 6.95 17.91
CA GLY A 581 -12.72 8.30 18.48
C GLY A 581 -13.87 9.13 17.90
N LYS A 582 -14.40 8.79 16.72
CA LYS A 582 -15.57 9.47 16.12
C LYS A 582 -16.90 8.85 16.59
N GLU A 583 -18.00 9.55 16.33
CA GLU A 583 -19.38 9.13 16.60
C GLU A 583 -20.33 9.68 15.52
N PHE A 584 -21.37 8.90 15.20
CA PHE A 584 -22.33 9.24 14.14
C PHE A 584 -23.74 8.81 14.53
N SER A 585 -24.74 9.65 14.22
CA SER A 585 -26.14 9.32 14.45
C SER A 585 -26.55 7.99 13.78
N HIS A 586 -26.09 7.78 12.54
CA HIS A 586 -26.44 6.62 11.73
C HIS A 586 -25.19 5.98 11.12
N VAL A 587 -25.04 4.66 11.29
CA VAL A 587 -23.89 3.91 10.76
C VAL A 587 -24.36 2.78 9.86
N ILE A 588 -23.73 2.66 8.69
CA ILE A 588 -23.93 1.58 7.73
C ILE A 588 -22.61 0.81 7.57
N ILE A 589 -22.64 -0.51 7.73
CA ILE A 589 -21.48 -1.40 7.56
C ILE A 589 -21.77 -2.38 6.41
N PRO A 590 -21.41 -2.03 5.16
CA PRO A 590 -21.66 -2.88 4.01
C PRO A 590 -20.59 -3.96 3.83
N PHE A 591 -20.88 -4.91 2.94
CA PHE A 591 -19.93 -5.93 2.46
C PHE A 591 -19.36 -6.84 3.55
N LEU A 592 -20.17 -7.19 4.55
CA LEU A 592 -19.80 -8.10 5.64
C LEU A 592 -19.77 -9.55 5.14
N VAL A 593 -18.70 -9.91 4.44
CA VAL A 593 -18.50 -11.25 3.88
C VAL A 593 -17.33 -11.98 4.54
N SER A 594 -17.38 -13.32 4.52
CA SER A 594 -16.25 -14.18 4.89
C SER A 594 -15.01 -13.83 4.05
N ALA A 595 -13.84 -13.75 4.69
CA ALA A 595 -12.58 -13.26 4.13
C ALA A 595 -12.58 -11.79 3.64
N GLY A 596 -13.64 -11.02 3.93
CA GLY A 596 -13.71 -9.57 3.71
C GLY A 596 -13.74 -8.79 5.03
N PHE A 597 -14.59 -9.20 5.96
CA PHE A 597 -14.60 -8.71 7.35
C PHE A 597 -15.22 -9.80 8.25
N PRO A 598 -14.42 -10.64 8.93
CA PRO A 598 -12.98 -10.51 9.14
C PRO A 598 -12.14 -10.78 7.88
N LEU A 599 -11.00 -10.10 7.80
CA LEU A 599 -9.94 -10.45 6.86
C LEU A 599 -9.32 -11.79 7.27
N ASN A 600 -8.88 -12.57 6.28
CA ASN A 600 -8.09 -13.77 6.56
C ASN A 600 -6.70 -13.39 7.08
N TYR A 601 -6.23 -14.13 8.09
CA TYR A 601 -4.82 -14.10 8.46
C TYR A 601 -3.97 -14.55 7.26
N GLN A 602 -3.00 -13.73 6.85
CA GLN A 602 -2.09 -14.02 5.75
C GLN A 602 -0.69 -14.29 6.29
N ASN A 603 -0.17 -15.49 6.04
CA ASN A 603 1.23 -15.78 6.30
C ASN A 603 2.06 -15.22 5.14
N LYS A 604 2.57 -13.99 5.32
CA LYS A 604 3.37 -13.29 4.31
C LYS A 604 4.79 -13.83 4.29
N ALA A 605 5.40 -13.86 3.11
CA ALA A 605 6.76 -14.32 2.93
C ALA A 605 7.78 -13.41 3.66
N LEU A 606 7.49 -12.11 3.70
CA LEU A 606 8.27 -11.14 4.45
C LEU A 606 7.72 -11.00 5.87
N ILE A 607 8.64 -10.94 6.84
CA ILE A 607 8.28 -10.75 8.24
C ILE A 607 7.60 -9.39 8.44
N GLN A 608 6.53 -9.36 9.22
CA GLN A 608 5.84 -8.11 9.58
C GLN A 608 5.77 -7.91 11.09
N PHE A 609 6.03 -8.97 11.85
CA PHE A 609 5.81 -9.06 13.27
C PHE A 609 6.91 -9.90 13.89
N LEU A 610 7.37 -9.51 15.07
CA LEU A 610 8.22 -10.35 15.89
C LEU A 610 7.49 -11.65 16.25
N PRO A 611 8.21 -12.79 16.30
CA PRO A 611 7.70 -14.04 16.86
C PRO A 611 7.06 -13.80 18.24
N ALA A 612 5.92 -14.44 18.49
CA ALA A 612 5.16 -14.23 19.73
C ALA A 612 5.98 -14.51 20.99
N ASN A 613 6.86 -15.51 20.95
CA ASN A 613 7.76 -15.89 22.05
C ASN A 613 8.95 -14.94 22.24
N TRP A 614 9.17 -13.96 21.35
CA TRP A 614 10.21 -12.95 21.52
C TRP A 614 9.71 -11.73 22.29
N ARG A 615 8.40 -11.48 22.28
CA ARG A 615 7.77 -10.32 22.91
C ARG A 615 7.81 -10.42 24.42
N ASN A 616 7.86 -9.29 25.12
CA ASN A 616 7.97 -9.24 26.58
C ASN A 616 6.65 -9.49 27.33
N TRP A 617 5.66 -10.10 26.68
CA TRP A 617 4.34 -10.32 27.26
C TRP A 617 3.72 -11.64 26.80
N GLU A 618 2.99 -12.30 27.69
CA GLU A 618 2.54 -13.69 27.53
C GLU A 618 1.24 -13.78 26.73
N VAL A 619 1.29 -14.13 25.45
CA VAL A 619 0.04 -14.36 24.69
C VAL A 619 -0.62 -15.73 24.94
N GLY A 620 -0.09 -16.54 25.86
CA GLY A 620 -0.54 -17.92 26.11
C GLY A 620 -0.32 -18.83 24.91
N ASP A 621 -1.09 -19.92 24.80
CA ASP A 621 -0.98 -20.92 23.72
C ASP A 621 -1.69 -20.51 22.41
N ARG A 622 -2.12 -19.25 22.29
CA ARG A 622 -2.86 -18.75 21.11
C ARG A 622 -1.94 -18.66 19.91
N SER A 623 -2.42 -19.12 18.76
CA SER A 623 -1.72 -18.89 17.49
C SER A 623 -1.87 -17.44 17.03
N MET A 624 -0.98 -16.97 16.15
CA MET A 624 -1.12 -15.66 15.50
C MET A 624 -2.44 -15.51 14.73
N LYS A 625 -2.99 -16.62 14.24
CA LYS A 625 -4.29 -16.64 13.56
C LYS A 625 -5.44 -16.39 14.54
N ASP A 626 -5.35 -16.93 15.75
CA ASP A 626 -6.37 -16.71 16.80
C ASP A 626 -6.35 -15.25 17.24
N LEU A 627 -5.15 -14.72 17.55
CA LEU A 627 -4.95 -13.31 17.89
C LEU A 627 -5.49 -12.36 16.81
N HIS A 628 -5.24 -12.68 15.54
CA HIS A 628 -5.77 -11.91 14.40
C HIS A 628 -7.30 -11.91 14.36
N ILE A 629 -7.95 -13.05 14.56
CA ILE A 629 -9.42 -13.13 14.57
C ILE A 629 -10.02 -12.41 15.80
N GLU A 630 -9.37 -12.50 16.95
CA GLU A 630 -9.76 -11.77 18.16
C GLU A 630 -9.69 -10.25 17.95
N GLU A 631 -8.64 -9.74 17.30
CA GLU A 631 -8.52 -8.33 16.95
C GLU A 631 -9.54 -7.91 15.89
N GLU A 632 -9.76 -8.69 14.83
CA GLU A 632 -10.81 -8.40 13.84
C GLU A 632 -12.21 -8.32 14.48
N ARG A 633 -12.47 -9.10 15.53
CA ARG A 633 -13.72 -9.02 16.30
C ARG A 633 -13.81 -7.71 17.11
N ARG A 634 -12.71 -7.26 17.71
CA ARG A 634 -12.64 -5.92 18.36
C ARG A 634 -12.83 -4.79 17.36
N ILE A 635 -12.25 -4.91 16.16
CA ILE A 635 -12.48 -3.96 15.06
C ILE A 635 -13.98 -3.91 14.73
N PHE A 636 -14.66 -5.05 14.61
CA PHE A 636 -16.10 -5.08 14.35
C PHE A 636 -16.93 -4.47 15.51
N TYR A 637 -16.56 -4.76 16.76
CA TYR A 637 -17.15 -4.13 17.95
C TYR A 637 -16.98 -2.59 17.95
N VAL A 638 -15.79 -2.09 17.60
CA VAL A 638 -15.53 -0.65 17.45
C VAL A 638 -16.46 -0.05 16.41
N ALA A 639 -16.66 -0.71 15.26
CA ALA A 639 -17.55 -0.25 14.20
C ALA A 639 -19.02 -0.12 14.66
N ILE A 640 -19.53 -1.13 15.38
CA ILE A 640 -20.90 -1.13 15.94
C ILE A 640 -21.07 0.03 16.93
N THR A 641 -20.12 0.23 17.83
CA THR A 641 -20.18 1.25 18.90
C THR A 641 -19.92 2.69 18.43
N ARG A 642 -19.74 2.90 17.11
CA ARG A 642 -19.73 4.26 16.52
C ARG A 642 -21.14 4.83 16.35
N ALA A 643 -22.16 3.97 16.29
CA ALA A 643 -23.54 4.34 16.03
C ALA A 643 -24.24 4.86 17.29
N GLU A 644 -24.96 5.98 17.17
CA GLU A 644 -25.81 6.49 18.26
C GLU A 644 -27.23 5.93 18.18
N ASN A 645 -27.89 6.09 17.03
CA ASN A 645 -29.35 5.91 16.91
C ASN A 645 -29.74 4.70 16.07
N SER A 646 -29.11 4.50 14.90
CA SER A 646 -29.36 3.31 14.04
C SER A 646 -28.08 2.67 13.51
N LEU A 647 -28.17 1.37 13.28
CA LEU A 647 -27.11 0.54 12.70
C LEU A 647 -27.68 -0.34 11.60
N VAL A 648 -27.11 -0.24 10.40
CA VAL A 648 -27.42 -1.10 9.26
C VAL A 648 -26.20 -1.92 8.89
N LEU A 649 -26.36 -3.23 8.82
CA LEU A 649 -25.37 -4.19 8.38
C LEU A 649 -25.79 -4.74 7.02
N MET A 650 -24.84 -5.01 6.11
CA MET A 650 -25.16 -5.64 4.83
C MET A 650 -24.21 -6.78 4.50
N THR A 651 -24.76 -7.88 4.00
CA THR A 651 -24.03 -9.10 3.67
C THR A 651 -24.59 -9.78 2.42
N THR A 652 -23.95 -10.88 2.01
CA THR A 652 -24.40 -11.74 0.91
C THR A 652 -25.05 -13.01 1.44
N GLU A 653 -26.00 -13.60 0.71
CA GLU A 653 -26.66 -14.84 1.14
C GLU A 653 -25.67 -16.01 1.37
N LYS A 654 -24.68 -16.19 0.48
CA LYS A 654 -23.80 -17.38 0.49
C LYS A 654 -22.52 -17.22 1.31
N ARG A 655 -21.94 -16.01 1.35
CA ARG A 655 -20.62 -15.76 1.96
C ARG A 655 -20.71 -14.85 3.17
N GLN A 656 -21.68 -15.06 4.05
CA GLN A 656 -21.85 -14.23 5.25
C GLN A 656 -20.58 -14.20 6.12
N SER A 657 -20.30 -13.05 6.73
CA SER A 657 -19.26 -12.94 7.74
C SER A 657 -19.57 -13.83 8.94
N ASN A 658 -18.53 -14.48 9.46
CA ASN A 658 -18.64 -15.34 10.63
C ASN A 658 -19.06 -14.57 11.90
N PHE A 659 -18.91 -13.24 11.91
CA PHE A 659 -19.35 -12.42 13.05
C PHE A 659 -20.87 -12.25 13.11
N ILE A 660 -21.58 -12.32 11.98
CA ILE A 660 -23.03 -12.09 11.90
C ILE A 660 -23.85 -13.34 11.59
N LYS A 661 -23.20 -14.40 11.10
CA LYS A 661 -23.86 -15.60 10.56
C LYS A 661 -24.83 -16.25 11.56
N ASN A 662 -24.47 -16.31 12.84
CA ASN A 662 -25.21 -17.05 13.87
C ASN A 662 -25.86 -16.14 14.93
N ILE A 663 -25.99 -14.83 14.66
CA ILE A 663 -26.64 -13.91 15.61
C ILE A 663 -28.15 -14.14 15.62
N SER A 664 -28.72 -14.23 16.83
CA SER A 664 -30.15 -14.37 17.08
C SER A 664 -30.96 -13.20 16.52
N SER A 665 -32.19 -13.47 16.08
CA SER A 665 -33.14 -12.45 15.61
C SER A 665 -33.56 -11.46 16.69
N GLU A 666 -33.31 -11.74 17.98
CA GLU A 666 -33.53 -10.77 19.06
C GLU A 666 -32.60 -9.55 18.95
N PHE A 667 -31.39 -9.74 18.43
CA PHE A 667 -30.39 -8.67 18.34
C PHE A 667 -30.36 -7.97 16.99
N LEU A 668 -30.98 -8.58 15.98
CA LEU A 668 -30.79 -8.20 14.59
C LEU A 668 -31.95 -8.65 13.70
N GLU A 669 -32.56 -7.71 13.00
CA GLU A 669 -33.64 -7.96 12.03
C GLU A 669 -33.05 -8.26 10.65
N ARG A 670 -33.47 -9.36 10.01
CA ARG A 670 -32.95 -9.79 8.70
C ARG A 670 -33.94 -9.48 7.58
N GLU A 671 -33.45 -8.83 6.53
CA GLU A 671 -34.23 -8.48 5.35
C GLU A 671 -33.45 -8.84 4.07
N LYS A 672 -34.15 -9.26 3.01
CA LYS A 672 -33.53 -9.48 1.70
C LYS A 672 -33.55 -8.20 0.87
N ILE A 673 -32.46 -7.93 0.16
CA ILE A 673 -32.41 -6.81 -0.79
C ILE A 673 -33.13 -7.24 -2.08
N MET A 674 -34.26 -6.60 -2.36
CA MET A 674 -35.09 -6.88 -3.55
C MET A 674 -34.79 -5.95 -4.72
N ILE A 675 -33.85 -5.01 -4.56
CA ILE A 675 -33.55 -3.97 -5.53
C ILE A 675 -32.54 -4.50 -6.55
N GLU A 676 -32.80 -4.31 -7.84
CA GLU A 676 -31.84 -4.55 -8.91
C GLU A 676 -31.02 -3.28 -9.16
N SER A 677 -29.71 -3.44 -9.38
CA SER A 677 -28.83 -2.32 -9.75
C SER A 677 -29.07 -1.94 -11.22
N THR A 678 -29.55 -0.73 -11.47
CA THR A 678 -29.56 -0.14 -12.83
C THR A 678 -28.17 0.37 -13.20
N GLU A 679 -27.68 -0.02 -14.38
CA GLU A 679 -26.52 0.62 -14.98
C GLU A 679 -26.85 2.08 -15.31
N VAL A 680 -25.94 2.98 -14.94
CA VAL A 680 -26.05 4.42 -15.20
C VAL A 680 -25.25 4.73 -16.45
N GLU A 681 -25.86 5.42 -17.43
CA GLU A 681 -25.17 5.80 -18.67
C GLU A 681 -23.92 6.66 -18.38
N LYS A 682 -22.92 6.61 -19.28
CA LYS A 682 -21.65 7.36 -19.14
C LYS A 682 -21.89 8.87 -18.98
N LEU A 683 -22.81 9.44 -19.76
CA LEU A 683 -23.16 10.86 -19.66
C LEU A 683 -23.90 11.20 -18.37
N ASP A 684 -24.75 10.30 -17.85
CA ASP A 684 -25.40 10.50 -16.56
C ASP A 684 -24.40 10.47 -15.40
N THR A 685 -23.39 9.61 -15.49
CA THR A 685 -22.26 9.58 -14.55
C THR A 685 -21.49 10.90 -14.57
N LEU A 686 -21.24 11.44 -15.76
CA LEU A 686 -20.57 12.73 -15.94
C LEU A 686 -21.41 13.89 -15.39
N ILE A 687 -22.71 13.91 -15.65
CA ILE A 687 -23.64 14.89 -15.06
C ILE A 687 -23.58 14.83 -13.54
N SER A 688 -23.68 13.64 -12.94
CA SER A 688 -23.63 13.47 -11.48
C SER A 688 -22.30 13.97 -10.90
N MET A 689 -21.17 13.73 -11.58
CA MET A 689 -19.87 14.25 -11.17
C MET A 689 -19.85 15.79 -11.13
N PHE A 690 -20.35 16.44 -12.18
CA PHE A 690 -20.42 17.90 -12.26
C PHE A 690 -21.46 18.51 -11.30
N GLU A 691 -22.55 17.80 -11.02
CA GLU A 691 -23.52 18.20 -9.97
C GLU A 691 -22.92 18.15 -8.57
N ASN A 692 -22.06 17.16 -8.27
CA ASN A 692 -21.32 17.14 -7.00
C ASN A 692 -20.35 18.31 -6.90
N LYS A 693 -19.59 18.60 -7.97
CA LYS A 693 -18.73 19.80 -8.03
C LYS A 693 -19.53 21.08 -7.82
N LEU A 694 -20.72 21.18 -8.44
CA LEU A 694 -21.62 22.33 -8.27
C LEU A 694 -22.06 22.48 -6.82
N LEU A 695 -22.41 21.38 -6.17
CA LEU A 695 -22.80 21.38 -4.76
C LEU A 695 -21.64 21.81 -3.86
N ASP A 696 -20.41 21.41 -4.17
CA ASP A 696 -19.21 21.87 -3.47
C ASP A 696 -18.98 23.37 -3.68
N ALA A 697 -19.03 23.84 -4.93
CA ALA A 697 -18.93 25.27 -5.23
C ALA A 697 -19.97 26.11 -4.48
N ILE A 698 -21.23 25.64 -4.41
CA ILE A 698 -22.28 26.30 -3.62
C ILE A 698 -21.96 26.24 -2.11
N THR A 699 -21.53 25.08 -1.59
CA THR A 699 -21.19 24.90 -0.17
C THR A 699 -20.09 25.86 0.27
N PHE A 700 -19.10 26.10 -0.60
CA PHE A 700 -17.97 26.99 -0.35
C PHE A 700 -18.18 28.42 -0.90
N GLU A 701 -19.42 28.78 -1.25
CA GLU A 701 -19.81 30.12 -1.74
C GLU A 701 -19.03 30.61 -2.98
N LYS A 702 -18.58 29.67 -3.83
CA LYS A 702 -17.87 29.92 -5.09
C LYS A 702 -18.87 30.14 -6.23
N TRP A 703 -19.58 31.27 -6.21
CA TRP A 703 -20.68 31.54 -7.13
C TRP A 703 -20.30 31.57 -8.62
N ASN A 704 -19.11 32.08 -8.95
CA ASN A 704 -18.62 32.08 -10.33
C ASN A 704 -18.36 30.65 -10.84
N ASP A 705 -17.78 29.82 -9.98
CA ASP A 705 -17.54 28.41 -10.27
C ASP A 705 -18.87 27.65 -10.45
N ALA A 706 -19.82 27.89 -9.54
CA ALA A 706 -21.17 27.36 -9.63
C ALA A 706 -21.87 27.72 -10.96
N TYR A 707 -21.71 28.96 -11.44
CA TYR A 707 -22.23 29.39 -12.75
C TYR A 707 -21.64 28.55 -13.89
N HIS A 708 -20.32 28.37 -13.92
CA HIS A 708 -19.65 27.56 -14.94
C HIS A 708 -20.05 26.08 -14.85
N LEU A 709 -20.22 25.54 -13.65
CA LEU A 709 -20.65 24.16 -13.42
C LEU A 709 -22.10 23.92 -13.87
N VAL A 710 -23.02 24.86 -13.63
CA VAL A 710 -24.39 24.81 -14.17
C VAL A 710 -24.35 24.80 -15.70
N HIS A 711 -23.55 25.68 -16.30
CA HIS A 711 -23.38 25.74 -17.75
C HIS A 711 -22.77 24.45 -18.31
N SER A 712 -21.78 23.86 -17.63
CA SER A 712 -21.20 22.54 -17.94
C SER A 712 -22.25 21.44 -17.95
N ILE A 713 -23.09 21.37 -16.92
CA ILE A 713 -24.17 20.37 -16.82
C ILE A 713 -25.15 20.53 -17.99
N GLN A 714 -25.48 21.77 -18.37
CA GLN A 714 -26.32 22.04 -19.54
C GLN A 714 -25.65 21.55 -20.83
N CYS A 715 -24.37 21.87 -21.05
CA CYS A 715 -23.62 21.40 -22.22
C CYS A 715 -23.58 19.87 -22.31
N ILE A 716 -23.38 19.17 -21.19
CA ILE A 716 -23.39 17.69 -21.15
C ILE A 716 -24.78 17.15 -21.50
N LYS A 717 -25.86 17.79 -21.00
CA LYS A 717 -27.24 17.43 -21.36
C LYS A 717 -27.55 17.69 -22.83
N ASP A 718 -27.04 18.76 -23.40
CA ASP A 718 -27.19 19.08 -24.82
C ASP A 718 -26.56 17.98 -25.68
N VAL A 719 -25.33 17.57 -25.35
CA VAL A 719 -24.68 16.41 -25.99
C VAL A 719 -25.53 15.15 -25.86
N LYS A 720 -26.05 14.86 -24.66
CA LYS A 720 -26.92 13.69 -24.42
C LYS A 720 -28.18 13.72 -25.30
N ASN A 721 -28.69 14.91 -25.59
CA ASN A 721 -29.87 15.11 -26.44
C ASN A 721 -29.53 15.26 -27.94
N GLY A 722 -28.27 15.08 -28.34
CA GLY A 722 -27.83 15.22 -29.73
C GLY A 722 -27.72 16.67 -30.22
N VAL A 723 -27.66 17.64 -29.31
CA VAL A 723 -27.51 19.07 -29.57
C VAL A 723 -26.03 19.46 -29.42
N THR A 724 -25.51 20.28 -30.34
CA THR A 724 -24.14 20.81 -30.25
C THR A 724 -24.05 21.83 -29.10
N PRO A 725 -23.19 21.61 -28.09
CA PRO A 725 -23.08 22.52 -26.94
C PRO A 725 -22.35 23.83 -27.30
N GLU A 726 -22.82 24.95 -26.74
CA GLU A 726 -22.11 26.23 -26.79
C GLU A 726 -21.26 26.39 -25.52
N TRP A 727 -19.93 26.29 -25.65
CA TRP A 727 -19.05 26.21 -24.47
C TRP A 727 -18.74 27.54 -23.78
N ASN A 728 -18.78 28.68 -24.49
CA ASN A 728 -18.31 29.97 -23.97
C ASN A 728 -16.90 29.87 -23.32
N ASP A 729 -16.54 30.81 -22.43
CA ASP A 729 -15.29 30.76 -21.63
C ASP A 729 -15.44 29.84 -20.40
N ASN A 730 -15.97 28.62 -20.58
CA ASN A 730 -16.16 27.68 -19.49
C ASN A 730 -14.84 26.96 -19.12
N PRO A 731 -14.31 27.11 -17.90
CA PRO A 731 -13.04 26.51 -17.48
C PRO A 731 -13.05 24.97 -17.48
N TYR A 732 -14.24 24.34 -17.47
CA TYR A 732 -14.40 22.89 -17.46
C TYR A 732 -14.50 22.25 -18.84
N LYS A 733 -14.50 23.05 -19.91
CA LYS A 733 -14.66 22.56 -21.28
C LYS A 733 -13.74 21.38 -21.60
N VAL A 734 -12.44 21.53 -21.33
CA VAL A 734 -11.42 20.52 -21.66
C VAL A 734 -11.69 19.21 -20.91
N GLU A 735 -11.92 19.28 -19.60
CA GLU A 735 -12.24 18.11 -18.77
C GLU A 735 -13.49 17.38 -19.31
N ILE A 736 -14.51 18.12 -19.75
CA ILE A 736 -15.75 17.53 -20.25
C ILE A 736 -15.55 16.94 -21.63
N GLU A 737 -14.89 17.65 -22.55
CA GLU A 737 -14.61 17.16 -23.90
C GLU A 737 -13.76 15.89 -23.88
N GLU A 738 -12.80 15.76 -22.96
CA GLU A 738 -12.05 14.51 -22.76
C GLU A 738 -12.94 13.34 -22.32
N ASN A 739 -13.93 13.60 -21.46
CA ASN A 739 -14.86 12.56 -21.01
C ASN A 739 -15.89 12.17 -22.07
N ILE A 740 -16.40 13.16 -22.83
CA ILE A 740 -17.44 12.99 -23.84
C ILE A 740 -16.87 12.47 -25.16
N TYR A 741 -15.88 13.16 -25.69
CA TYR A 741 -15.33 12.98 -27.03
C TYR A 741 -13.96 12.32 -26.99
N ALA A 742 -13.63 11.55 -25.94
CA ALA A 742 -12.40 10.77 -25.83
C ALA A 742 -12.01 10.28 -27.23
N ASN A 743 -11.05 10.96 -27.86
CA ASN A 743 -10.78 10.74 -29.27
C ASN A 743 -10.43 9.27 -29.40
N GLU A 744 -11.09 8.53 -30.31
CA GLU A 744 -10.63 7.19 -30.65
C GLU A 744 -9.17 7.36 -31.07
N GLU A 745 -8.24 6.95 -30.20
CA GLU A 745 -6.83 7.10 -30.46
C GLU A 745 -6.56 6.40 -31.80
N VAL A 746 -5.89 7.11 -32.71
CA VAL A 746 -5.53 6.54 -34.01
C VAL A 746 -4.49 5.46 -33.79
N VAL A 747 -4.95 4.23 -33.55
CA VAL A 747 -4.09 3.07 -33.42
C VAL A 747 -3.77 2.55 -34.81
N ASN A 748 -2.52 2.77 -35.24
CA ASN A 748 -2.01 2.28 -36.52
C ASN A 748 -1.56 0.83 -36.38
N ILE A 749 -2.44 -0.09 -36.79
CA ILE A 749 -2.12 -1.52 -36.80
C ILE A 749 -1.39 -1.83 -38.12
N PRO A 750 -0.22 -2.51 -38.08
CA PRO A 750 0.48 -2.94 -39.28
C PRO A 750 -0.43 -3.75 -40.22
N THR A 751 -0.27 -3.53 -41.53
CA THR A 751 -1.02 -4.27 -42.57
C THR A 751 -0.76 -5.77 -42.47
N GLU A 752 0.52 -6.15 -42.33
CA GLU A 752 0.95 -7.51 -42.01
C GLU A 752 1.20 -7.66 -40.51
N LEU A 753 0.38 -8.47 -39.84
CA LEU A 753 0.51 -8.71 -38.41
C LEU A 753 1.48 -9.87 -38.16
N ALA A 754 2.65 -9.56 -37.60
CA ALA A 754 3.64 -10.54 -37.17
C ALA A 754 3.52 -10.82 -35.66
N LEU A 755 3.15 -12.05 -35.32
CA LEU A 755 2.97 -12.55 -33.95
C LEU A 755 4.08 -13.55 -33.58
N SER A 756 4.30 -13.69 -32.29
CA SER A 756 5.16 -14.73 -31.69
C SER A 756 4.44 -15.28 -30.45
N ALA A 757 4.89 -16.43 -29.93
CA ALA A 757 4.31 -17.00 -28.71
C ALA A 757 4.28 -15.99 -27.54
N THR A 758 5.36 -15.23 -27.35
CA THR A 758 5.45 -14.16 -26.35
C THR A 758 4.43 -13.06 -26.59
N LYS A 759 4.29 -12.57 -27.83
CA LYS A 759 3.32 -11.54 -28.20
C LYS A 759 1.88 -11.98 -27.94
N ILE A 760 1.56 -13.23 -28.28
CA ILE A 760 0.24 -13.82 -28.06
C ILE A 760 -0.03 -13.94 -26.55
N SER A 761 0.95 -14.43 -25.78
CA SER A 761 0.84 -14.51 -24.32
C SER A 761 0.68 -13.14 -23.66
N THR A 762 1.37 -12.11 -24.15
CA THR A 762 1.20 -10.73 -23.66
C THR A 762 -0.22 -10.22 -23.93
N TYR A 763 -0.76 -10.42 -25.14
CA TYR A 763 -2.13 -10.02 -25.47
C TYR A 763 -3.17 -10.76 -24.62
N ASP A 764 -3.02 -12.08 -24.45
CA ASP A 764 -3.96 -12.87 -23.65
C ASP A 764 -3.95 -12.43 -22.17
N LYS A 765 -2.76 -12.17 -21.61
CA LYS A 765 -2.59 -11.61 -20.26
C LYS A 765 -3.26 -10.23 -20.13
N CYS A 766 -2.92 -9.30 -21.02
CA CYS A 766 -3.50 -7.95 -21.05
C CYS A 766 -3.36 -7.33 -22.46
N PRO A 767 -4.47 -7.16 -23.21
CA PRO A 767 -4.47 -6.52 -24.52
C PRO A 767 -3.86 -5.11 -24.51
N LEU A 768 -4.09 -4.31 -23.46
CA LEU A 768 -3.51 -2.98 -23.33
C LEU A 768 -1.97 -3.02 -23.18
N GLN A 769 -1.44 -4.00 -22.44
CA GLN A 769 0.02 -4.18 -22.33
C GLN A 769 0.64 -4.53 -23.68
N TYR A 770 -0.04 -5.37 -24.47
CA TYR A 770 0.38 -5.69 -25.83
C TYR A 770 0.42 -4.43 -26.69
N ARG A 771 -0.64 -3.60 -26.64
CA ARG A 771 -0.68 -2.34 -27.38
C ARG A 771 0.50 -1.44 -27.02
N PHE A 772 0.72 -1.16 -25.74
CA PHE A 772 1.83 -0.30 -25.29
C PHE A 772 3.20 -0.80 -25.75
N LYS A 773 3.40 -2.12 -25.73
CA LYS A 773 4.70 -2.72 -26.05
C LYS A 773 4.94 -2.89 -27.55
N GLU A 774 3.95 -3.39 -28.28
CA GLU A 774 4.11 -3.86 -29.66
C GLU A 774 3.60 -2.87 -30.69
N ILE A 775 2.58 -2.09 -30.34
CA ILE A 775 1.95 -1.11 -31.25
C ILE A 775 2.50 0.29 -30.96
N ASP A 776 2.31 0.78 -29.75
CA ASP A 776 2.75 2.12 -29.34
C ASP A 776 4.26 2.16 -29.07
N LYS A 777 4.91 0.99 -28.97
CA LYS A 777 6.37 0.80 -28.82
C LYS A 777 6.99 1.70 -27.74
N ILE A 778 6.28 1.88 -26.63
CA ILE A 778 6.69 2.79 -25.55
C ILE A 778 8.08 2.35 -25.05
N PRO A 779 9.07 3.26 -25.04
CA PRO A 779 10.45 2.91 -24.76
C PRO A 779 10.64 2.46 -23.31
N LEU A 780 11.18 1.25 -23.16
CA LEU A 780 11.61 0.67 -21.89
C LEU A 780 13.13 0.59 -21.89
N LEU A 781 13.78 1.33 -20.98
CA LEU A 781 15.24 1.45 -20.95
C LEU A 781 15.93 0.24 -20.33
N VAL A 782 15.25 -0.46 -19.43
CA VAL A 782 15.82 -1.55 -18.64
C VAL A 782 14.77 -2.65 -18.53
N LYS A 783 15.10 -3.86 -18.99
CA LYS A 783 14.26 -5.04 -18.75
C LYS A 783 14.30 -5.34 -17.26
N LYS A 784 13.15 -5.69 -16.67
CA LYS A 784 13.12 -6.11 -15.27
C LYS A 784 14.08 -7.30 -15.03
N PRO A 785 14.70 -7.41 -13.84
CA PRO A 785 15.72 -8.41 -13.49
C PRO A 785 15.43 -9.85 -13.93
N TYR A 786 14.17 -10.29 -13.78
CA TYR A 786 13.77 -11.65 -14.13
C TYR A 786 13.81 -11.94 -15.64
N PHE A 787 13.54 -10.95 -16.50
CA PHE A 787 13.68 -11.09 -17.95
C PHE A 787 15.15 -11.14 -18.37
N GLN A 788 15.98 -10.35 -17.69
CA GLN A 788 17.43 -10.36 -17.92
C GLN A 788 18.02 -11.72 -17.57
N LEU A 789 17.67 -12.27 -16.40
CA LEU A 789 18.07 -13.62 -15.99
C LEU A 789 17.72 -14.67 -17.05
N GLY A 790 16.47 -14.67 -17.52
CA GLY A 790 16.03 -15.61 -18.57
C GLY A 790 16.87 -15.50 -19.84
N SER A 791 17.12 -14.28 -20.30
CA SER A 791 17.90 -14.01 -21.51
C SER A 791 19.35 -14.49 -21.39
N VAL A 792 19.98 -14.28 -20.22
CA VAL A 792 21.36 -14.74 -19.95
C VAL A 792 21.43 -16.26 -19.92
N ILE A 793 20.49 -16.92 -19.23
CA ILE A 793 20.46 -18.39 -19.15
C ILE A 793 20.30 -19.03 -20.54
N HIS A 794 19.36 -18.51 -21.35
CA HIS A 794 19.17 -18.97 -22.73
C HIS A 794 20.46 -18.82 -23.54
N LYS A 795 21.12 -17.65 -23.45
CA LYS A 795 22.39 -17.40 -24.16
C LYS A 795 23.52 -18.33 -23.72
N VAL A 796 23.60 -18.63 -22.42
CA VAL A 796 24.61 -19.55 -21.88
C VAL A 796 24.38 -20.97 -22.42
N LEU A 797 23.14 -21.45 -22.41
CA LEU A 797 22.79 -22.78 -22.92
C LEU A 797 22.96 -22.89 -24.44
N GLU A 798 22.66 -21.81 -25.19
CA GLU A 798 22.92 -21.71 -26.63
C GLU A 798 24.39 -22.01 -26.93
N ILE A 799 25.29 -21.23 -26.33
CA ILE A 799 26.74 -21.34 -26.59
C ILE A 799 27.31 -22.66 -26.07
N PHE A 800 26.80 -23.18 -24.95
CA PHE A 800 27.22 -24.46 -24.38
C PHE A 800 27.04 -25.60 -25.40
N HIS A 801 25.87 -25.66 -26.04
CA HIS A 801 25.56 -26.68 -27.04
C HIS A 801 26.23 -26.43 -28.38
N GLU A 802 26.23 -25.19 -28.88
CA GLU A 802 26.92 -24.83 -30.15
C GLU A 802 28.40 -25.22 -30.13
N LYS A 803 29.08 -24.98 -29.00
CA LYS A 803 30.50 -25.30 -28.83
C LYS A 803 30.75 -26.74 -28.38
N LYS A 804 29.70 -27.56 -28.21
CA LYS A 804 29.78 -28.96 -27.75
C LYS A 804 30.58 -29.10 -26.44
N MET A 805 30.36 -28.18 -25.51
CA MET A 805 30.97 -28.21 -24.19
C MET A 805 30.38 -29.36 -23.37
N SER A 806 31.12 -29.84 -22.36
CA SER A 806 30.76 -31.09 -21.66
C SER A 806 30.97 -31.06 -20.15
N THR A 807 31.57 -29.99 -19.62
CA THR A 807 31.86 -29.86 -18.18
C THR A 807 31.06 -28.74 -17.52
N GLN A 808 30.80 -28.89 -16.22
CA GLN A 808 30.11 -27.88 -15.41
C GLN A 808 30.91 -26.57 -15.36
N ASN A 809 32.24 -26.66 -15.27
CA ASN A 809 33.11 -25.48 -15.22
C ASN A 809 33.02 -24.65 -16.52
N GLU A 810 32.93 -25.31 -17.67
CA GLU A 810 32.69 -24.63 -18.95
C GLU A 810 31.35 -23.90 -18.94
N LEU A 811 30.27 -24.54 -18.48
CA LEU A 811 28.94 -23.94 -18.38
C LEU A 811 28.91 -22.71 -17.45
N LEU A 812 29.53 -22.82 -16.27
CA LEU A 812 29.60 -21.70 -15.32
C LEU A 812 30.53 -20.57 -15.82
N SER A 813 31.59 -20.90 -16.58
CA SER A 813 32.45 -19.88 -17.20
C SER A 813 31.70 -19.04 -18.24
N LEU A 814 30.76 -19.65 -18.97
CA LEU A 814 29.88 -18.93 -19.89
C LEU A 814 28.93 -18.00 -19.13
N LEU A 815 28.40 -18.42 -17.98
CA LEU A 815 27.60 -17.54 -17.14
C LEU A 815 28.38 -16.29 -16.76
N ASP A 816 29.63 -16.44 -16.30
CA ASP A 816 30.48 -15.28 -15.97
C ASP A 816 30.78 -14.39 -17.18
N GLN A 817 30.98 -15.00 -18.36
CA GLN A 817 31.26 -14.26 -19.60
C GLN A 817 30.06 -13.43 -20.08
N TYR A 818 28.84 -13.96 -19.97
CA TYR A 818 27.62 -13.34 -20.51
C TYR A 818 26.76 -12.63 -19.45
N TRP A 819 27.14 -12.70 -18.17
CA TRP A 819 26.47 -11.95 -17.12
C TRP A 819 26.61 -10.44 -17.37
N THR A 820 25.51 -9.72 -17.22
CA THR A 820 25.49 -8.25 -17.29
C THR A 820 24.75 -7.70 -16.08
N THR A 821 25.21 -6.56 -15.61
CA THR A 821 24.62 -5.78 -14.53
C THR A 821 23.45 -4.92 -15.03
N GLU A 822 23.29 -4.75 -16.35
CA GLU A 822 22.13 -4.07 -16.93
C GLU A 822 20.85 -4.81 -16.56
N GLY A 823 19.84 -4.11 -16.04
CA GLY A 823 18.62 -4.75 -15.55
C GLY A 823 18.42 -4.62 -14.05
N PHE A 824 19.51 -4.58 -13.32
CA PHE A 824 19.52 -4.60 -11.86
C PHE A 824 19.71 -3.19 -11.33
N GLU A 825 18.77 -2.75 -10.51
CA GLU A 825 18.89 -1.46 -9.85
C GLU A 825 19.83 -1.55 -8.63
N TYR A 826 19.95 -2.75 -8.05
CA TYR A 826 20.62 -2.98 -6.78
C TYR A 826 21.64 -4.11 -6.84
N LYS A 827 22.78 -3.92 -6.16
CA LYS A 827 23.89 -4.88 -6.15
C LYS A 827 23.50 -6.22 -5.49
N GLN A 828 22.79 -6.19 -4.37
CA GLN A 828 22.32 -7.40 -3.69
C GLN A 828 21.34 -8.20 -4.53
N GLU A 829 20.47 -7.49 -5.27
CA GLU A 829 19.54 -8.11 -6.19
C GLU A 829 20.31 -8.84 -7.29
N GLU A 830 21.23 -8.16 -7.97
CA GLU A 830 22.11 -8.74 -8.98
C GLU A 830 22.82 -10.01 -8.46
N GLN A 831 23.45 -9.93 -7.28
CA GLN A 831 24.16 -11.04 -6.67
C GLN A 831 23.26 -12.24 -6.40
N GLN A 832 22.03 -12.00 -5.91
CA GLN A 832 21.09 -13.08 -5.64
C GLN A 832 20.55 -13.70 -6.93
N PHE A 833 20.32 -12.91 -7.97
CA PHE A 833 19.95 -13.41 -9.29
C PHE A 833 21.08 -14.22 -9.94
N LYS A 834 22.34 -13.82 -9.74
CA LYS A 834 23.50 -14.59 -10.19
C LYS A 834 23.62 -15.93 -9.45
N LYS A 835 23.36 -15.96 -8.13
CA LYS A 835 23.27 -17.22 -7.36
C LYS A 835 22.16 -18.13 -7.86
N ASP A 836 20.97 -17.57 -8.10
CA ASP A 836 19.85 -18.30 -8.70
C ASP A 836 20.24 -18.88 -10.07
N ALA A 837 20.99 -18.13 -10.89
CA ALA A 837 21.46 -18.57 -12.20
C ALA A 837 22.42 -19.77 -12.09
N VAL A 838 23.37 -19.73 -11.14
CA VAL A 838 24.28 -20.86 -10.88
C VAL A 838 23.48 -22.11 -10.56
N VAL A 839 22.56 -22.06 -9.58
CA VAL A 839 21.74 -23.22 -9.20
C VAL A 839 20.96 -23.78 -10.39
N MET A 840 20.41 -22.92 -11.26
CA MET A 840 19.71 -23.37 -12.47
C MET A 840 20.62 -24.13 -13.44
N LEU A 841 21.83 -23.63 -13.66
CA LEU A 841 22.80 -24.26 -14.55
C LEU A 841 23.35 -25.57 -13.95
N GLU A 842 23.49 -25.65 -12.63
CA GLU A 842 23.86 -26.88 -11.93
C GLU A 842 22.78 -27.96 -12.07
N ASN A 843 21.52 -27.59 -11.82
CA ASN A 843 20.37 -28.46 -12.05
C ASN A 843 20.33 -28.94 -13.50
N TYR A 844 20.47 -28.01 -14.46
CA TYR A 844 20.53 -28.35 -15.88
C TYR A 844 21.68 -29.31 -16.21
N PHE A 845 22.87 -29.06 -15.66
CA PHE A 845 24.03 -29.90 -15.93
C PHE A 845 23.86 -31.31 -15.37
N ALA A 846 23.27 -31.46 -14.18
CA ALA A 846 22.91 -32.78 -13.64
C ALA A 846 21.93 -33.54 -14.55
N TYR A 847 20.91 -32.84 -15.06
CA TYR A 847 19.98 -33.40 -16.05
C TYR A 847 20.68 -33.79 -17.37
N PHE A 848 21.59 -32.95 -17.87
CA PHE A 848 22.38 -33.20 -19.07
C PHE A 848 23.32 -34.41 -18.91
N GLN A 849 23.93 -34.60 -17.73
CA GLN A 849 24.76 -35.77 -17.45
C GLN A 849 23.95 -37.06 -17.44
N ALA A 850 22.72 -37.02 -16.91
CA ALA A 850 21.81 -38.16 -16.93
C ALA A 850 21.28 -38.45 -18.35
N ASN A 851 21.20 -37.44 -19.22
CA ASN A 851 20.69 -37.54 -20.58
C ASN A 851 21.64 -36.87 -21.59
N PRO A 852 22.80 -37.48 -21.90
CA PRO A 852 23.79 -36.89 -22.80
C PRO A 852 23.25 -36.77 -24.22
N VAL A 853 23.36 -35.58 -24.78
CA VAL A 853 22.67 -35.19 -26.01
C VAL A 853 23.48 -34.14 -26.75
N HIS A 854 23.50 -34.22 -28.08
CA HIS A 854 24.04 -33.19 -28.95
C HIS A 854 22.90 -32.69 -29.84
N PRO A 855 22.31 -31.52 -29.50
CA PRO A 855 21.20 -30.99 -30.27
C PRO A 855 21.57 -30.80 -31.74
N GLN A 856 20.61 -31.06 -32.63
CA GLN A 856 20.78 -30.79 -34.06
C GLN A 856 20.72 -29.29 -34.31
N PHE A 857 19.76 -28.62 -33.67
CA PHE A 857 19.61 -27.18 -33.73
C PHE A 857 19.47 -26.60 -32.34
N VAL A 858 20.03 -25.41 -32.17
CA VAL A 858 19.93 -24.62 -30.96
C VAL A 858 19.53 -23.24 -31.43
N GLU A 859 18.52 -22.65 -30.77
CA GLU A 859 18.12 -21.30 -31.09
C GLU A 859 17.72 -21.15 -32.59
N GLU A 860 16.97 -22.14 -33.10
CA GLU A 860 16.57 -22.22 -34.52
C GLU A 860 15.40 -21.27 -34.80
N ALA A 861 15.62 -20.29 -35.68
CA ALA A 861 14.60 -19.31 -36.05
C ALA A 861 13.62 -19.89 -37.07
N PHE A 862 12.33 -19.58 -36.91
CA PHE A 862 11.30 -19.99 -37.87
C PHE A 862 10.33 -18.86 -38.19
N SER A 863 9.70 -18.97 -39.37
CA SER A 863 8.61 -18.11 -39.79
C SER A 863 7.63 -18.89 -40.66
N PHE A 864 6.33 -18.81 -40.32
CA PHE A 864 5.28 -19.41 -41.15
C PHE A 864 4.02 -18.55 -41.17
N LYS A 865 3.26 -18.65 -42.27
CA LYS A 865 2.07 -17.83 -42.50
C LYS A 865 0.80 -18.58 -42.08
N LEU A 866 -0.01 -17.94 -41.25
CA LEU A 866 -1.39 -18.30 -40.94
C LEU A 866 -2.35 -17.42 -41.75
N LYS A 867 -3.66 -17.64 -41.62
CA LYS A 867 -4.67 -16.94 -42.44
C LYS A 867 -4.58 -15.41 -42.28
N ASN A 868 -4.51 -14.92 -41.03
CA ASN A 868 -4.63 -13.51 -40.70
C ASN A 868 -3.37 -12.89 -40.07
N CYS A 869 -2.30 -13.68 -39.88
CA CYS A 869 -1.02 -13.25 -39.30
C CYS A 869 0.15 -14.12 -39.78
N THR A 870 1.36 -13.63 -39.58
CA THR A 870 2.61 -14.41 -39.71
C THR A 870 3.11 -14.74 -38.31
N ILE A 871 3.49 -15.99 -38.08
CA ILE A 871 4.07 -16.44 -36.83
C ILE A 871 5.58 -16.52 -36.97
N ASN A 872 6.29 -15.82 -36.09
CA ASN A 872 7.73 -15.81 -35.98
C ASN A 872 8.13 -16.30 -34.58
N GLY A 873 9.21 -17.05 -34.52
CA GLY A 873 9.76 -17.50 -33.25
C GLY A 873 11.13 -18.11 -33.40
N LYS A 874 11.62 -18.64 -32.29
CA LYS A 874 12.92 -19.28 -32.18
C LYS A 874 12.74 -20.46 -31.22
N CYS A 875 13.12 -21.66 -31.64
CA CYS A 875 13.09 -22.84 -30.78
C CYS A 875 14.41 -22.91 -30.02
N ASP A 876 14.38 -22.94 -28.68
CA ASP A 876 15.61 -22.96 -27.87
C ASP A 876 16.50 -24.17 -28.20
N ARG A 877 15.90 -25.36 -28.36
CA ARG A 877 16.61 -26.59 -28.71
C ARG A 877 15.73 -27.57 -29.49
N ILE A 878 16.29 -28.16 -30.55
CA ILE A 878 15.67 -29.21 -31.36
C ILE A 878 16.62 -30.40 -31.48
N ASP A 879 16.11 -31.57 -31.11
CA ASP A 879 16.81 -32.84 -31.23
C ASP A 879 16.15 -33.70 -32.32
N VAL A 880 16.98 -34.38 -33.11
CA VAL A 880 16.54 -35.34 -34.13
C VAL A 880 17.15 -36.69 -33.78
N THR A 881 16.29 -37.67 -33.52
CA THR A 881 16.71 -39.05 -33.21
C THR A 881 17.20 -39.78 -34.47
N GLU A 882 17.95 -40.87 -34.30
CA GLU A 882 18.41 -41.72 -35.40
C GLU A 882 17.23 -42.28 -36.24
N ASP A 883 16.08 -42.51 -35.59
CA ASP A 883 14.85 -42.99 -36.22
C ASP A 883 14.05 -41.87 -36.94
N GLY A 884 14.57 -40.63 -36.95
CA GLY A 884 13.97 -39.48 -37.63
C GLY A 884 12.85 -38.78 -36.86
N HIS A 885 12.61 -39.14 -35.58
CA HIS A 885 11.70 -38.41 -34.71
C HIS A 885 12.32 -37.10 -34.23
N VAL A 886 11.48 -36.07 -34.11
CA VAL A 886 11.88 -34.72 -33.69
C VAL A 886 11.34 -34.43 -32.30
N GLU A 887 12.21 -33.91 -31.43
CA GLU A 887 11.88 -33.44 -30.09
C GLU A 887 12.27 -31.97 -29.93
N ILE A 888 11.40 -31.14 -29.35
CA ILE A 888 11.65 -29.72 -29.10
C ILE A 888 11.64 -29.44 -27.61
N TYR A 889 12.64 -28.68 -27.14
CA TYR A 889 12.81 -28.32 -25.74
C TYR A 889 12.85 -26.80 -25.59
N ASP A 890 12.20 -26.29 -24.54
CA ASP A 890 12.16 -24.87 -24.17
C ASP A 890 12.64 -24.69 -22.73
N TYR A 891 13.57 -23.77 -22.50
CA TYR A 891 14.15 -23.54 -21.19
C TYR A 891 13.31 -22.56 -20.39
N LYS A 892 12.85 -22.96 -19.19
CA LYS A 892 12.05 -22.12 -18.29
C LYS A 892 12.84 -21.75 -17.02
N THR A 893 12.95 -20.44 -16.77
CA THR A 893 13.59 -19.87 -15.56
C THR A 893 12.58 -19.42 -14.49
N SER A 894 11.29 -19.66 -14.71
CA SER A 894 10.21 -19.30 -13.77
C SER A 894 10.22 -20.17 -12.51
N LYS A 895 9.79 -19.60 -11.38
CA LYS A 895 9.68 -20.32 -10.09
C LYS A 895 8.56 -21.36 -10.04
N LYS A 896 7.54 -21.21 -10.88
CA LYS A 896 6.45 -22.18 -10.98
C LYS A 896 6.70 -23.07 -12.18
N GLN A 897 6.72 -24.37 -11.94
CA GLN A 897 6.65 -25.39 -12.97
C GLN A 897 5.20 -25.55 -13.44
N ILE A 898 5.02 -25.70 -14.75
CA ILE A 898 3.71 -25.99 -15.34
C ILE A 898 3.44 -27.48 -15.13
N ALA A 899 2.28 -27.82 -14.57
CA ALA A 899 1.90 -29.21 -14.38
C ALA A 899 1.69 -29.90 -15.74
N SER A 900 2.07 -31.18 -15.86
CA SER A 900 1.98 -31.92 -17.14
C SER A 900 0.59 -31.83 -17.80
N LYS A 901 -0.49 -31.90 -16.99
CA LYS A 901 -1.89 -31.76 -17.45
C LYS A 901 -2.23 -30.42 -18.11
N ASP A 902 -1.44 -29.38 -17.85
CA ASP A 902 -1.66 -28.02 -18.34
C ASP A 902 -0.70 -27.65 -19.49
N LEU A 903 0.27 -28.50 -19.85
CA LEU A 903 1.21 -28.24 -20.97
C LEU A 903 0.49 -28.05 -22.32
N LYS A 904 -0.61 -28.77 -22.56
CA LYS A 904 -1.44 -28.58 -23.76
C LYS A 904 -2.07 -27.19 -23.85
N LYS A 905 -2.10 -26.43 -22.75
CA LYS A 905 -2.58 -25.04 -22.74
C LYS A 905 -1.48 -24.06 -23.13
N ASP A 906 -0.20 -24.46 -23.07
CA ASP A 906 0.93 -23.59 -23.38
C ASP A 906 0.97 -23.21 -24.86
N ILE A 907 0.91 -21.91 -25.12
CA ILE A 907 0.86 -21.38 -26.49
C ILE A 907 2.20 -21.48 -27.21
N GLN A 908 3.32 -21.49 -26.47
CA GLN A 908 4.65 -21.55 -27.05
C GLN A 908 4.94 -22.94 -27.61
N LEU A 909 4.64 -23.99 -26.84
CA LEU A 909 4.75 -25.36 -27.34
C LEU A 909 3.82 -25.62 -28.53
N ALA A 910 2.59 -25.08 -28.50
CA ALA A 910 1.68 -25.17 -29.64
C ALA A 910 2.24 -24.48 -30.89
N VAL A 911 2.87 -23.30 -30.74
CA VAL A 911 3.52 -22.58 -31.84
C VAL A 911 4.70 -23.38 -32.42
N TYR A 912 5.51 -24.03 -31.59
CA TYR A 912 6.60 -24.89 -32.06
C TYR A 912 6.08 -26.13 -32.82
N ALA A 913 5.01 -26.74 -32.34
CA ALA A 913 4.34 -27.85 -33.04
C ALA A 913 3.78 -27.40 -34.40
N LEU A 914 3.14 -26.23 -34.46
CA LEU A 914 2.63 -25.65 -35.71
C LEU A 914 3.76 -25.32 -36.69
N PHE A 915 4.92 -24.85 -36.22
CA PHE A 915 6.09 -24.64 -37.05
C PHE A 915 6.49 -25.91 -37.81
N LEU A 916 6.63 -27.04 -37.12
CA LEU A 916 6.99 -28.32 -37.75
C LEU A 916 5.94 -28.81 -38.76
N LEU A 917 4.66 -28.54 -38.51
CA LEU A 917 3.59 -28.88 -39.44
C LEU A 917 3.55 -27.98 -40.68
N HIS A 918 3.92 -26.70 -40.54
CA HIS A 918 3.80 -25.72 -41.61
C HIS A 918 5.05 -25.63 -42.47
N ASP A 919 6.22 -25.48 -41.87
CA ASP A 919 7.49 -25.23 -42.56
C ASP A 919 8.40 -26.48 -42.55
N GLY A 920 8.28 -27.33 -41.53
CA GLY A 920 9.09 -28.53 -41.38
C GLY A 920 10.52 -28.24 -40.92
N ILE A 921 11.29 -29.29 -40.66
CA ILE A 921 12.70 -29.20 -40.23
C ILE A 921 13.58 -30.10 -41.08
N GLU A 922 14.85 -29.74 -41.23
CA GLU A 922 15.85 -30.57 -41.90
C GLU A 922 16.25 -31.75 -41.00
N LEU A 923 16.12 -32.96 -41.52
CA LEU A 923 16.54 -34.19 -40.84
C LEU A 923 18.01 -34.51 -41.11
N ILE A 924 18.53 -35.56 -40.46
CA ILE A 924 19.92 -36.03 -40.61
C ILE A 924 20.26 -36.37 -42.08
N ASP A 925 19.26 -36.74 -42.89
CA ASP A 925 19.42 -37.03 -44.33
C ASP A 925 19.45 -35.77 -45.23
N GLY A 926 19.40 -34.58 -44.65
CA GLY A 926 19.41 -33.29 -45.33
C GLY A 926 18.08 -32.90 -45.98
N LYS A 927 16.99 -33.65 -45.76
CA LYS A 927 15.67 -33.31 -46.31
C LYS A 927 14.82 -32.58 -45.29
N LYS A 928 14.21 -31.47 -45.73
CA LYS A 928 13.20 -30.76 -44.95
C LYS A 928 11.87 -31.53 -44.98
N GLN A 929 11.37 -31.93 -43.81
CA GLN A 929 10.13 -32.70 -43.69
C GLN A 929 9.17 -32.07 -42.68
N LYS A 930 7.87 -32.11 -43.01
CA LYS A 930 6.78 -31.67 -42.12
C LYS A 930 6.30 -32.84 -41.29
N MET A 931 6.12 -32.62 -39.99
CA MET A 931 5.72 -33.67 -39.06
C MET A 931 5.14 -33.11 -37.77
N ILE A 932 4.62 -34.01 -36.94
CA ILE A 932 4.28 -33.73 -35.55
C ILE A 932 5.50 -34.12 -34.70
N ALA A 933 5.90 -33.25 -33.78
CA ALA A 933 6.96 -33.58 -32.82
C ALA A 933 6.57 -34.81 -32.00
N GLU A 934 7.51 -35.73 -31.81
CA GLU A 934 7.29 -36.87 -30.91
C GLU A 934 7.20 -36.38 -29.46
N LYS A 935 7.97 -35.35 -29.13
CA LYS A 935 8.01 -34.74 -27.80
C LYS A 935 8.19 -33.22 -27.87
N LEU A 936 7.41 -32.50 -27.08
CA LEU A 936 7.57 -31.08 -26.78
C LEU A 936 7.74 -30.94 -25.27
N ALA A 937 8.85 -30.36 -24.82
CA ALA A 937 9.19 -30.32 -23.39
C ALA A 937 9.53 -28.91 -22.89
N LEU A 938 9.13 -28.64 -21.65
CA LEU A 938 9.62 -27.51 -20.86
C LEU A 938 10.65 -28.01 -19.86
N LEU A 939 11.83 -27.40 -19.89
CA LEU A 939 12.92 -27.65 -18.95
C LEU A 939 12.91 -26.56 -17.87
N SER A 940 12.29 -26.86 -16.73
CA SER A 940 12.12 -25.94 -15.60
C SER A 940 13.34 -25.94 -14.69
N LEU A 941 14.30 -25.08 -15.00
CA LEU A 941 15.68 -25.15 -14.47
C LEU A 941 15.80 -24.89 -12.95
N ARG A 942 14.76 -24.33 -12.32
CA ARG A 942 14.72 -24.08 -10.87
C ARG A 942 14.33 -25.32 -10.04
N HIS A 943 13.92 -26.41 -10.66
CA HIS A 943 13.39 -27.60 -9.99
C HIS A 943 14.34 -28.78 -10.15
N GLU A 944 14.29 -29.74 -9.23
CA GLU A 944 15.05 -31.00 -9.34
C GLU A 944 14.49 -31.88 -10.47
N GLU A 945 13.16 -32.00 -10.55
CA GLU A 945 12.47 -32.58 -11.70
C GLU A 945 12.32 -31.51 -12.78
N ILE A 946 13.27 -31.44 -13.71
CA ILE A 946 13.38 -30.34 -14.67
C ILE A 946 12.43 -30.53 -15.86
N GLU A 947 12.34 -31.74 -16.42
CA GLU A 947 11.62 -31.98 -17.67
C GLU A 947 10.14 -32.27 -17.43
N THR A 948 9.28 -31.55 -18.15
CA THR A 948 7.87 -31.89 -18.31
C THR A 948 7.53 -31.85 -19.79
N SER A 949 6.89 -32.90 -20.31
CA SER A 949 6.69 -33.06 -21.75
C SER A 949 5.26 -33.38 -22.13
N VAL A 950 4.94 -33.12 -23.40
CA VAL A 950 3.63 -33.32 -24.01
C VAL A 950 3.79 -33.69 -25.48
N LYS A 951 2.81 -34.41 -26.02
CA LYS A 951 2.62 -34.63 -27.45
C LYS A 951 1.27 -34.04 -27.84
N PHE A 952 1.25 -33.28 -28.93
CA PHE A 952 0.02 -32.70 -29.47
C PHE A 952 -0.54 -33.60 -30.56
N GLU A 953 -1.86 -33.75 -30.57
CA GLU A 953 -2.57 -34.36 -31.69
C GLU A 953 -2.96 -33.29 -32.73
N LEU A 954 -3.29 -33.72 -33.95
CA LEU A 954 -3.55 -32.79 -35.06
C LEU A 954 -4.78 -31.90 -34.82
N ASP A 955 -5.84 -32.45 -34.26
CA ASP A 955 -7.07 -31.74 -33.89
C ASP A 955 -6.81 -30.66 -32.83
N GLU A 956 -6.00 -30.97 -31.82
CA GLU A 956 -5.60 -30.00 -30.79
C GLU A 956 -4.81 -28.81 -31.39
N LEU A 957 -3.97 -29.06 -32.40
CA LEU A 957 -3.21 -28.00 -33.07
C LEU A 957 -4.09 -27.14 -33.97
N VAL A 958 -5.14 -27.70 -34.56
CA VAL A 958 -6.16 -26.93 -35.29
C VAL A 958 -6.87 -25.97 -34.33
N GLU A 959 -7.30 -26.44 -33.16
CA GLU A 959 -7.92 -25.57 -32.16
C GLU A 959 -6.98 -24.43 -31.71
N LYS A 960 -5.70 -24.73 -31.50
CA LYS A 960 -4.70 -23.70 -31.14
C LYS A 960 -4.49 -22.69 -32.23
N LYS A 961 -4.41 -23.14 -33.49
CA LYS A 961 -4.33 -22.25 -34.65
C LYS A 961 -5.52 -21.30 -34.68
N ASP A 962 -6.74 -21.81 -34.47
CA ASP A 962 -7.96 -20.99 -34.47
C ASP A 962 -7.94 -19.93 -33.36
N VAL A 963 -7.45 -20.27 -32.16
CA VAL A 963 -7.26 -19.31 -31.07
C VAL A 963 -6.26 -18.20 -31.44
N ILE A 964 -5.14 -18.55 -32.09
CA ILE A 964 -4.14 -17.58 -32.54
C ILE A 964 -4.71 -16.64 -33.60
N GLU A 965 -5.46 -17.18 -34.57
CA GLU A 965 -6.13 -16.40 -35.61
C GLU A 965 -7.21 -15.48 -35.01
N ALA A 966 -7.97 -15.95 -34.01
CA ALA A 966 -8.94 -15.13 -33.30
C ALA A 966 -8.28 -13.96 -32.53
N ILE A 967 -7.11 -14.17 -31.92
CA ILE A 967 -6.34 -13.10 -31.28
C ILE A 967 -5.86 -12.09 -32.33
N ALA A 968 -5.37 -12.55 -33.48
CA ALA A 968 -4.99 -11.67 -34.58
C ALA A 968 -6.17 -10.81 -35.07
N ASP A 969 -7.37 -11.38 -35.14
CA ASP A 969 -8.58 -10.66 -35.53
C ASP A 969 -8.97 -9.59 -34.51
N LYS A 970 -8.91 -9.91 -33.22
CA LYS A 970 -9.15 -8.93 -32.14
C LYS A 970 -8.15 -7.77 -32.14
N ILE A 971 -6.87 -8.07 -32.39
CA ILE A 971 -5.85 -7.03 -32.56
C ILE A 971 -6.23 -6.14 -33.74
N ARG A 972 -6.61 -6.71 -34.89
CA ARG A 972 -7.04 -5.96 -36.08
C ARG A 972 -8.29 -5.12 -35.83
N SER A 973 -9.20 -5.58 -34.97
CA SER A 973 -10.40 -4.83 -34.57
C SER A 973 -10.15 -3.83 -33.44
N LYS A 974 -8.89 -3.58 -33.05
CA LYS A 974 -8.48 -2.63 -31.99
C LYS A 974 -9.02 -2.97 -30.59
N ASP A 975 -9.27 -4.23 -30.30
CA ASP A 975 -9.62 -4.68 -28.93
C ASP A 975 -8.36 -4.67 -28.05
N PHE A 976 -8.19 -3.61 -27.26
CA PHE A 976 -7.05 -3.40 -26.36
C PHE A 976 -7.47 -3.10 -24.92
N ASP A 977 -8.61 -3.65 -24.49
CA ASP A 977 -9.10 -3.41 -23.13
C ASP A 977 -8.10 -3.90 -22.06
N ALA A 978 -7.96 -3.11 -21.01
CA ALA A 978 -7.11 -3.50 -19.89
C ALA A 978 -7.73 -4.69 -19.13
N LYS A 979 -6.94 -5.74 -18.91
CA LYS A 979 -7.31 -6.81 -17.97
C LYS A 979 -6.59 -6.56 -16.65
N ILE A 980 -7.33 -6.46 -15.54
CA ILE A 980 -6.73 -6.30 -14.21
C ILE A 980 -6.52 -7.66 -13.56
N GLY A 981 -5.32 -7.92 -13.04
CA GLY A 981 -5.01 -9.13 -12.29
C GLY A 981 -3.62 -9.10 -11.66
N HIS A 982 -3.16 -10.24 -11.12
CA HIS A 982 -1.83 -10.36 -10.49
C HIS A 982 -0.65 -10.03 -11.42
N HIS A 983 -0.86 -10.09 -12.74
CA HIS A 983 0.18 -9.70 -13.69
C HIS A 983 0.47 -8.19 -13.65
N CYS A 984 -0.46 -7.36 -13.16
CA CYS A 984 -0.26 -5.92 -13.02
C CYS A 984 0.88 -5.60 -12.04
N ASP A 985 1.11 -6.44 -11.02
CA ASP A 985 2.17 -6.23 -10.02
C ASP A 985 3.59 -6.27 -10.62
N TYR A 986 3.72 -6.83 -11.83
CA TYR A 986 4.98 -6.92 -12.57
C TYR A 986 4.93 -6.21 -13.92
N CYS A 987 3.86 -5.45 -14.20
CA CYS A 987 3.65 -4.77 -15.46
C CYS A 987 4.50 -3.50 -15.55
N GLU A 988 5.28 -3.39 -16.63
CA GLU A 988 6.25 -2.32 -16.88
C GLU A 988 5.58 -0.95 -17.07
N PHE A 989 4.28 -0.91 -17.38
CA PHE A 989 3.52 0.30 -17.71
C PHE A 989 2.52 0.73 -16.63
N LYS A 990 2.42 -0.03 -15.53
CA LYS A 990 1.40 0.17 -14.49
C LYS A 990 1.46 1.58 -13.90
N ASP A 991 2.64 2.03 -13.50
CA ASP A 991 2.75 3.15 -12.56
C ASP A 991 2.63 4.53 -13.24
N LEU A 992 3.04 4.67 -14.51
CA LEU A 992 3.00 5.96 -15.22
C LEU A 992 2.02 6.04 -16.38
N ILE A 993 1.63 4.93 -17.02
CA ILE A 993 0.92 4.99 -18.31
C ILE A 993 -0.45 4.30 -18.27
N CYS A 994 -0.61 3.23 -17.50
CA CYS A 994 -1.86 2.47 -17.46
C CYS A 994 -3.03 3.29 -16.89
N PRO A 995 -4.13 3.50 -17.64
CA PRO A 995 -5.28 4.29 -17.18
C PRO A 995 -6.02 3.66 -15.99
N GLU A 996 -5.95 2.33 -15.81
CA GLU A 996 -6.57 1.65 -14.66
C GLU A 996 -5.89 1.96 -13.31
N PHE A 997 -4.66 2.48 -13.36
CA PHE A 997 -3.86 2.82 -12.18
C PHE A 997 -3.48 4.31 -12.17
N ASN A 998 -4.00 5.10 -13.12
CA ASN A 998 -3.73 6.53 -13.28
C ASN A 998 -4.97 7.36 -13.12
#